data_AF-A0A1V6UES9-F1
#
_entry.id   AF-A0A1V6UES9-F1
#
_cell.length_a   1.000
_cell.length_b   1.000
_cell.length_c   1.000
_cell.angle_alpha   90.00
_cell.angle_beta   90.00
_cell.angle_gamma   90.00
#
_symmetry.space_group_name_H-M   'P 1'
#
loop_
_entity.id
_entity.type
_entity.pdbx_description
1 polymer ?
#
loop_
_entity_poly.entity_id
_entity_poly.type
_entity_poly.pdbx_seq_one_letter_code
_entity_poly.pdbx_strand_id
1 'polypeptide(L)'
;MGLSGTRLGAFRAYFFGFFVCTAGFLFGYDTGIVGGILEFQSYVDDFGYTDQTTVSAVMVSLQNVGAFLSALGIFWVSERYGRKRTVQAAMTVFCLGVILQVVPSHSLVCFYIGRFVAGLGLGAGTAVVPAYNAEMAPKEIRGKLGSGMQWLFALGVMLSYWIDYAVKLTLPVSSKQWQIPIGLQMVPAGVLALGLCIMPESVRWLAKKGRFDEAWQSLTWMRASEGPEVRAEFSEIRVGLEEELRATEGFDKRELLEPANRYRLLLAVFMFCGQQCTGMTALAYFGPQFFKLLVGNNTDQSLLITGLFGAEKFITVGIYILFFSEMWGRKPTLWISALLMAGCFIIVTVVKETTPEPNAKATPAGVGMVAMIFLTNSIYQFSWGPLPWPYTSEIFPTRIREVGTSVAVSTQWLFNFLFSLVTRYMMNSWGSYVFLFYAILDIIMAIIVFFFVKETKGKSLEEMETIFHSKVAFDVDAIRRDALKDVVVDHVNFYCHLCGVSFNIIFRLTSGELDVPSSQDVQDECDETDGVDSTENDDIGQDPDYQSQTENEENEPYEFDSDYESTEGMSLCEEEKEEEEEAPNSEDGGDSSTDGDDDTGDHMYYNWVLQTFNPWSATRGEFQMRVGYFDSPMSGYSADAISPEEARGCRTAQFLMHKLTPKDQWRADQLHEPWEINGDWSLSGICDGTPSRDTDIPTVWPARNGIQDIETDNVKFRGETASDDIAMPFHPWCFDIFCRQSKVQFQRVNVTGLMNWRNAEFDWDAFVSFPRAKEVKRSQDQWWSHEPGTEYLVANPLNVPGLSEILLSAVKTEGLPPSSDPGYEIESSRPVTNRPTTSHDRQADCLSSLPVEIRLMIIDHLGSRDVARLSIASRTFTELPNSVWYRLVRKEMPWLWEAWEECECIHNPLPWTVLTTADIKYIVKSRSDYARLLVEDSYTELAAEKVAGYRFPLPVTMPDQVRLPRLSTEWRRVFMQIQVNWNELKGLRNRQRIWEDVEEIVRRIRKFDT
;
A
#
# COMPACT_ATOMS: atom_id res chain seq x y z
N MET A 1 -1.22 -13.48 16.20
CA MET A 1 -0.78 -12.12 15.86
C MET A 1 0.66 -11.92 16.32
N GLY A 2 1.63 -12.40 15.54
CA GLY A 2 3.06 -12.20 15.79
C GLY A 2 3.59 -11.10 14.87
N LEU A 3 4.42 -10.20 15.38
CA LEU A 3 5.20 -9.28 14.55
C LEU A 3 6.16 -10.10 13.67
N SER A 4 6.25 -9.78 12.38
CA SER A 4 7.27 -10.28 11.45
C SER A 4 8.62 -9.64 11.80
N GLY A 5 9.21 -10.08 12.91
CA GLY A 5 10.47 -9.55 13.41
C GLY A 5 11.00 -10.35 14.58
N THR A 6 12.24 -10.07 14.99
CA THR A 6 12.84 -10.74 16.14
C THR A 6 12.03 -10.46 17.41
N ARG A 7 11.89 -11.44 18.30
CA ARG A 7 11.21 -11.25 19.61
C ARG A 7 11.77 -10.07 20.39
N LEU A 8 13.07 -9.79 20.21
CA LEU A 8 13.75 -8.64 20.80
C LEU A 8 13.27 -7.31 20.18
N GLY A 9 13.09 -7.24 18.86
CA GLY A 9 12.55 -6.06 18.18
C GLY A 9 11.12 -5.75 18.61
N ALA A 10 10.27 -6.78 18.73
CA ALA A 10 8.93 -6.63 19.27
C ALA A 10 8.95 -6.06 20.70
N PHE A 11 9.79 -6.62 21.58
CA PHE A 11 9.96 -6.12 22.94
C PHE A 11 10.45 -4.67 22.96
N ARG A 12 11.45 -4.31 22.14
CA ARG A 12 11.95 -2.94 22.02
C ARG A 12 10.87 -1.96 21.55
N ALA A 13 10.04 -2.34 20.59
CA ALA A 13 8.94 -1.51 20.10
C ALA A 13 7.92 -1.19 21.20
N TYR A 14 7.44 -2.23 21.90
CA TYR A 14 6.49 -2.05 23.00
C TYR A 14 7.11 -1.26 24.14
N PHE A 15 8.33 -1.61 24.55
CA PHE A 15 9.03 -0.90 25.62
C PHE A 15 9.22 0.57 25.27
N PHE A 16 9.75 0.88 24.09
CA PHE A 16 9.96 2.25 23.63
C PHE A 16 8.64 3.01 23.53
N GLY A 17 7.61 2.44 22.92
CA GLY A 17 6.33 3.11 22.73
C GLY A 17 5.64 3.45 24.04
N PHE A 18 5.57 2.51 24.99
CA PHE A 18 5.02 2.78 26.33
C PHE A 18 5.91 3.72 27.14
N PHE A 19 7.24 3.58 27.04
CA PHE A 19 8.18 4.46 27.72
C PHE A 19 8.02 5.92 27.28
N VAL A 20 7.98 6.19 25.98
CA VAL A 20 7.81 7.55 25.45
C VAL A 20 6.40 8.09 25.73
N CYS A 21 5.38 7.22 25.75
CA CYS A 21 4.02 7.57 26.18
C CYS A 21 3.89 7.92 27.68
N THR A 22 4.95 7.83 28.49
CA THR A 22 4.98 8.34 29.88
C THR A 22 4.65 9.84 29.96
N ALA A 23 4.82 10.61 28.88
CA ALA A 23 4.31 11.99 28.84
C ALA A 23 2.78 12.06 28.95
N GLY A 24 2.05 11.09 28.39
CA GLY A 24 0.62 10.94 28.60
C GLY A 24 0.29 10.64 30.06
N PHE A 25 1.06 9.77 30.71
CA PHE A 25 0.96 9.51 32.16
C PHE A 25 1.14 10.78 32.98
N LEU A 26 2.17 11.59 32.69
CA LEU A 26 2.41 12.87 33.37
C LEU A 26 1.23 13.83 33.22
N PHE A 27 0.67 13.93 32.01
CA PHE A 27 -0.51 14.75 31.78
C PHE A 27 -1.71 14.26 32.61
N GLY A 28 -1.94 12.95 32.66
CA GLY A 28 -3.00 12.37 33.47
C GLY A 28 -2.80 12.57 34.97
N TYR A 29 -1.57 12.35 35.43
CA TYR A 29 -1.20 12.48 36.83
C TYR A 29 -1.40 13.92 37.33
N ASP A 30 -0.92 14.91 36.57
CA ASP A 30 -1.15 16.31 36.89
C ASP A 30 -2.65 16.69 36.84
N THR A 31 -3.40 16.11 35.90
CA THR A 31 -4.85 16.36 35.81
C THR A 31 -5.57 15.91 37.08
N GLY A 32 -5.26 14.72 37.60
CA GLY A 32 -5.99 14.18 38.75
C GLY A 32 -5.53 14.74 40.10
N ILE A 33 -4.23 15.00 40.27
CA ILE A 33 -3.67 15.43 41.57
C ILE A 33 -4.19 16.79 42.06
N VAL A 34 -4.51 17.67 41.10
CA VAL A 34 -4.93 19.04 41.39
C VAL A 34 -6.25 19.06 42.15
N GLY A 35 -7.16 18.15 41.80
CA GLY A 35 -8.44 18.04 42.47
C GLY A 35 -8.33 17.68 43.94
N GLY A 36 -7.40 16.78 44.30
CA GLY A 36 -7.19 16.36 45.69
C GLY A 36 -6.41 17.36 46.53
N ILE A 37 -5.38 18.01 45.96
CA ILE A 37 -4.61 19.05 46.67
C ILE A 37 -5.52 20.20 47.14
N LEU A 38 -6.50 20.57 46.33
CA LEU A 38 -7.47 21.61 46.68
C LEU A 38 -8.37 21.24 47.87
N GLU A 39 -8.42 19.97 48.28
CA GLU A 39 -9.15 19.47 49.45
C GLU A 39 -8.30 19.38 50.72
N PHE A 40 -7.00 19.65 50.62
CA PHE A 40 -6.08 19.57 51.76
C PHE A 40 -6.06 20.88 52.53
N GLN A 41 -6.42 20.81 53.81
CA GLN A 41 -6.35 21.96 54.72
C GLN A 41 -4.93 22.53 54.83
N SER A 42 -3.92 21.66 54.75
CA SER A 42 -2.50 22.05 54.73
C SER A 42 -2.14 23.02 53.59
N TYR A 43 -2.78 22.88 52.43
CA TYR A 43 -2.57 23.79 51.30
C TYR A 43 -3.19 25.17 51.56
N VAL A 44 -4.37 25.21 52.19
CA VAL A 44 -5.00 26.48 52.61
C VAL A 44 -4.16 27.17 53.68
N ASP A 45 -3.68 26.41 54.67
CA ASP A 45 -2.91 26.93 55.80
C ASP A 45 -1.54 27.49 55.36
N ASP A 46 -0.87 26.83 54.41
CA ASP A 46 0.45 27.26 53.93
C ASP A 46 0.43 28.54 53.08
N PHE A 47 -0.66 28.77 52.32
CA PHE A 47 -0.78 29.91 51.39
C PHE A 47 -1.73 31.01 51.89
N GLY A 48 -2.54 30.76 52.92
CA GLY A 48 -3.32 31.77 53.64
C GLY A 48 -4.38 32.51 52.80
N TYR A 49 -4.97 31.87 51.79
CA TYR A 49 -5.95 32.50 50.91
C TYR A 49 -7.40 32.30 51.36
N THR A 50 -8.24 33.30 51.12
CA THR A 50 -9.67 33.29 51.47
C THR A 50 -10.56 32.94 50.28
N ASP A 51 -10.15 33.32 49.06
CA ASP A 51 -10.91 33.03 47.83
C ASP A 51 -10.50 31.67 47.23
N GLN A 52 -11.16 30.61 47.71
CA GLN A 52 -10.90 29.25 47.22
C GLN A 52 -11.26 29.06 45.75
N THR A 53 -12.25 29.79 45.23
CA THR A 53 -12.74 29.64 43.85
C THR A 53 -11.70 30.14 42.86
N THR A 54 -11.21 31.36 43.06
CA THR A 54 -10.18 31.97 42.20
C THR A 54 -8.88 31.19 42.27
N VAL A 55 -8.43 30.80 43.47
CA VAL A 55 -7.18 30.05 43.62
C VAL A 55 -7.26 28.69 42.93
N SER A 56 -8.37 27.96 43.07
CA SER A 56 -8.60 26.70 42.37
C SER A 56 -8.56 26.87 40.85
N ALA A 57 -9.30 27.86 40.33
CA ALA A 57 -9.43 28.10 38.90
C ALA A 57 -8.08 28.50 38.27
N VAL A 58 -7.36 29.43 38.90
CA VAL A 58 -6.06 29.95 38.43
C VAL A 58 -4.98 28.87 38.50
N MET A 59 -4.96 28.06 39.56
CA MET A 59 -4.00 26.95 39.72
C MET A 59 -4.05 25.94 38.57
N VAL A 60 -5.25 25.60 38.09
CA VAL A 60 -5.41 24.62 37.00
C VAL A 60 -5.16 25.29 35.65
N SER A 61 -5.75 26.46 35.45
CA SER A 61 -5.73 27.15 34.16
C SER A 61 -4.34 27.64 33.75
N LEU A 62 -3.50 28.12 34.68
CA LEU A 62 -2.14 28.60 34.37
C LEU A 62 -1.25 27.54 33.72
N GLN A 63 -1.36 26.29 34.15
CA GLN A 63 -0.63 25.19 33.57
C GLN A 63 -1.10 24.92 32.13
N ASN A 64 -2.42 24.93 31.90
CA ASN A 64 -2.99 24.78 30.57
C ASN A 64 -2.61 25.92 29.62
N VAL A 65 -2.48 27.17 30.10
CA VAL A 65 -1.95 28.29 29.30
C VAL A 65 -0.50 28.03 28.90
N GLY A 66 0.35 27.59 29.84
CA GLY A 66 1.73 27.22 29.53
C GLY A 66 1.79 26.12 28.46
N ALA A 67 0.96 25.08 28.60
CA ALA A 67 0.88 23.98 27.65
C ALA A 67 0.38 24.42 26.26
N PHE A 68 -0.60 25.31 26.20
CA PHE A 68 -1.09 25.90 24.95
C PHE A 68 0.01 26.67 24.21
N LEU A 69 0.73 27.55 24.91
CA LEU A 69 1.78 28.37 24.31
C LEU A 69 2.95 27.51 23.80
N SER A 70 3.30 26.44 24.53
CA SER A 70 4.35 25.54 24.06
C SER A 70 3.89 24.67 22.89
N ALA A 71 2.67 24.13 22.92
CA ALA A 71 2.13 23.30 21.83
C ALA A 71 2.08 24.03 20.47
N LEU A 72 1.79 25.34 20.46
CA LEU A 72 1.79 26.17 19.24
C LEU A 72 3.17 26.30 18.58
N GLY A 73 4.23 26.37 19.39
CA GLY A 73 5.58 26.69 18.93
C GLY A 73 6.54 25.50 18.85
N ILE A 74 6.25 24.40 19.55
CA ILE A 74 7.21 23.30 19.74
C ILE A 74 7.52 22.54 18.45
N PHE A 75 6.62 22.55 17.47
CA PHE A 75 6.83 21.89 16.18
C PHE A 75 8.10 22.38 15.49
N TRP A 76 8.32 23.69 15.42
CA TRP A 76 9.52 24.30 14.82
C TRP A 76 10.82 23.89 15.51
N VAL A 77 10.76 23.77 16.84
CA VAL A 77 11.88 23.33 17.66
C VAL A 77 12.15 21.84 17.40
N SER A 78 11.09 21.03 17.37
CA SER A 78 11.15 19.58 17.11
C SER A 78 11.70 19.26 15.72
N GLU A 79 11.28 19.98 14.69
CA GLU A 79 11.82 19.83 13.33
C GLU A 79 13.30 20.23 13.24
N ARG A 80 13.75 21.20 14.04
CA ARG A 80 15.15 21.67 14.02
C ARG A 80 16.09 20.78 14.82
N TYR A 81 15.68 20.35 16.01
CA TYR A 81 16.57 19.70 16.98
C TYR A 81 16.32 18.19 17.15
N GLY A 82 15.25 17.65 16.56
CA GLY A 82 14.88 16.24 16.67
C GLY A 82 13.84 15.99 17.77
N ARG A 83 13.22 14.79 17.74
CA ARG A 83 12.15 14.43 18.67
C ARG A 83 12.70 14.18 20.07
N LYS A 84 13.75 13.35 20.18
CA LYS A 84 14.40 12.98 21.45
C LYS A 84 14.84 14.21 22.24
N ARG A 85 15.65 15.08 21.64
CA ARG A 85 16.20 16.26 22.34
C ARG A 85 15.12 17.24 22.78
N THR A 86 14.07 17.38 21.96
CA THR A 86 12.94 18.26 22.28
C THR A 86 12.16 17.75 23.49
N VAL A 87 11.88 16.44 23.56
CA VAL A 87 11.20 15.85 24.73
C VAL A 87 12.09 15.93 25.98
N GLN A 88 13.40 15.73 25.86
CA GLN A 88 14.33 15.87 27.00
C GLN A 88 14.34 17.30 27.57
N ALA A 89 14.41 18.31 26.70
CA ALA A 89 14.35 19.71 27.11
C ALA A 89 12.98 20.03 27.76
N ALA A 90 11.89 19.55 27.16
CA ALA A 90 10.54 19.73 27.68
C ALA A 90 10.37 19.14 29.10
N MET A 91 10.82 17.91 29.33
CA MET A 91 10.76 17.27 30.65
C MET A 91 11.68 17.94 31.67
N THR A 92 12.82 18.48 31.23
CA THR A 92 13.70 19.27 32.12
C THR A 92 13.00 20.55 32.58
N VAL A 93 12.36 21.28 31.66
CA VAL A 93 11.56 22.47 31.97
C VAL A 93 10.38 22.12 32.89
N PHE A 94 9.73 20.98 32.65
CA PHE A 94 8.68 20.47 33.52
C PHE A 94 9.18 20.25 34.96
N CYS A 95 10.30 19.55 35.13
CA CYS A 95 10.91 19.34 36.45
C CYS A 95 11.27 20.67 37.15
N LEU A 96 11.81 21.66 36.42
CA LEU A 96 12.09 22.98 36.97
C LEU A 96 10.81 23.67 37.46
N GLY A 97 9.72 23.57 36.70
CA GLY A 97 8.41 24.08 37.10
C GLY A 97 7.88 23.40 38.37
N VAL A 98 7.99 22.08 38.47
CA VAL A 98 7.58 21.32 39.67
C VAL A 98 8.44 21.67 40.89
N ILE A 99 9.75 21.85 40.72
CA ILE A 99 10.64 22.31 41.80
C ILE A 99 10.14 23.65 42.36
N LEU A 100 9.82 24.61 41.49
CA LEU A 100 9.28 25.92 41.89
C LEU A 100 7.95 25.82 42.65
N GLN A 101 7.13 24.80 42.35
CA GLN A 101 5.86 24.56 43.06
C GLN A 101 6.09 23.99 44.48
N VAL A 102 7.10 23.13 44.65
CA VAL A 102 7.36 22.42 45.92
C VAL A 102 8.24 23.23 46.87
N VAL A 103 9.00 24.21 46.39
CA VAL A 103 9.83 25.08 47.25
C VAL A 103 8.96 25.69 48.36
N PRO A 104 9.40 25.63 49.64
CA PRO A 104 8.66 26.17 50.78
C PRO A 104 8.76 27.71 50.83
N SER A 105 8.25 28.37 49.79
CA SER A 105 8.20 29.83 49.67
C SER A 105 6.97 30.45 50.32
N HIS A 106 5.93 29.63 50.58
CA HIS A 106 4.60 30.07 51.03
C HIS A 106 3.98 31.17 50.15
N SER A 107 4.45 31.32 48.92
CA SER A 107 4.02 32.35 47.98
C SER A 107 3.20 31.75 46.84
N LEU A 108 1.93 32.13 46.75
CA LEU A 108 1.06 31.73 45.63
C LEU A 108 1.63 32.15 44.28
N VAL A 109 2.34 33.28 44.21
CA VAL A 109 2.96 33.76 42.97
C VAL A 109 4.06 32.80 42.51
N CYS A 110 4.92 32.33 43.43
CA CYS A 110 5.95 31.35 43.11
C CYS A 110 5.34 30.04 42.61
N PHE A 111 4.28 29.58 43.28
CA PHE A 111 3.52 28.39 42.89
C PHE A 111 2.90 28.53 41.49
N TYR A 112 2.27 29.67 41.20
CA TYR A 112 1.67 29.99 39.90
C TYR A 112 2.69 30.09 38.76
N ILE A 113 3.85 30.70 39.01
CA ILE A 113 4.95 30.69 38.04
C ILE A 113 5.42 29.25 37.79
N GLY A 114 5.56 28.45 38.85
CA GLY A 114 5.90 27.03 38.74
C GLY A 114 4.89 26.23 37.91
N ARG A 115 3.60 26.51 38.05
CA ARG A 115 2.52 25.92 37.23
C ARG A 115 2.64 26.28 35.76
N PHE A 116 2.85 27.56 35.46
CA PHE A 116 3.03 28.01 34.09
C PHE A 116 4.27 27.38 33.42
N VAL A 117 5.41 27.33 34.14
CA VAL A 117 6.65 26.73 33.65
C VAL A 117 6.51 25.21 33.48
N ALA A 118 5.86 24.52 34.42
CA ALA A 118 5.54 23.10 34.27
C ALA A 118 4.65 22.85 33.03
N GLY A 119 3.64 23.70 32.83
CA GLY A 119 2.80 23.70 31.63
C GLY A 119 3.58 23.78 30.32
N LEU A 120 4.59 24.66 30.22
CA LEU A 120 5.43 24.76 29.02
C LEU A 120 6.08 23.41 28.68
N GLY A 121 6.64 22.71 29.68
CA GLY A 121 7.23 21.39 29.51
C GLY A 121 6.21 20.30 29.15
N LEU A 122 5.06 20.32 29.82
CA LEU A 122 4.00 19.32 29.62
C LEU A 122 3.38 19.41 28.21
N GLY A 123 3.03 20.62 27.76
CA GLY A 123 2.48 20.85 26.42
C GLY A 123 3.46 20.50 25.30
N ALA A 124 4.73 20.84 25.49
CA ALA A 124 5.79 20.48 24.54
C ALA A 124 5.97 18.96 24.44
N GLY A 125 6.01 18.26 25.58
CA GLY A 125 6.15 16.80 25.61
C GLY A 125 4.97 16.09 24.97
N THR A 126 3.74 16.46 25.34
CA THR A 126 2.51 15.84 24.83
C THR A 126 2.26 16.08 23.34
N ALA A 127 2.79 17.17 22.77
CA ALA A 127 2.70 17.42 21.32
C ALA A 127 3.72 16.61 20.50
N VAL A 128 4.93 16.38 21.02
CA VAL A 128 6.03 15.73 20.27
C VAL A 128 6.02 14.20 20.41
N VAL A 129 5.61 13.69 21.57
CA VAL A 129 5.60 12.24 21.88
C VAL A 129 4.77 11.38 20.91
N PRO A 130 3.55 11.77 20.50
CA PRO A 130 2.77 10.99 19.53
C PRO A 130 3.49 10.80 18.21
N ALA A 131 4.07 11.90 17.68
CA ALA A 131 4.84 11.86 16.43
C ALA A 131 6.08 10.98 16.58
N TYR A 132 6.82 11.12 17.67
CA TYR A 132 8.01 10.31 17.93
C TYR A 132 7.69 8.81 18.02
N ASN A 133 6.59 8.45 18.69
CA ASN A 133 6.15 7.07 18.79
C ASN A 133 5.73 6.52 17.42
N ALA A 134 4.96 7.29 16.64
CA ALA A 134 4.51 6.87 15.30
C ALA A 134 5.66 6.71 14.29
N GLU A 135 6.66 7.59 14.36
CA GLU A 135 7.85 7.58 13.48
C GLU A 135 8.81 6.40 13.76
N MET A 136 8.73 5.80 14.96
CA MET A 136 9.58 4.67 15.38
C MET A 136 8.85 3.31 15.34
N ALA A 137 7.53 3.33 15.52
CA ALA A 137 6.71 2.13 15.62
C ALA A 137 6.66 1.33 14.29
N PRO A 138 6.72 -0.01 14.36
CA PRO A 138 6.41 -0.89 13.23
C PRO A 138 4.99 -0.62 12.71
N LYS A 139 4.79 -0.75 11.39
CA LYS A 139 3.52 -0.44 10.73
C LYS A 139 2.34 -1.24 11.30
N GLU A 140 2.58 -2.49 11.70
CA GLU A 140 1.57 -3.44 12.19
C GLU A 140 1.01 -3.09 13.58
N ILE A 141 1.83 -2.45 14.43
CA ILE A 141 1.46 -2.13 15.82
C ILE A 141 1.41 -0.62 16.11
N ARG A 142 1.65 0.23 15.11
CA ARG A 142 1.67 1.69 15.24
C ARG A 142 0.38 2.23 15.87
N GLY A 143 -0.79 1.74 15.45
CA GLY A 143 -2.08 2.15 16.01
C GLY A 143 -2.24 1.79 17.50
N LYS A 144 -1.79 0.59 17.89
CA LYS A 144 -1.81 0.13 19.28
C LYS A 144 -0.87 0.94 20.17
N LEU A 145 0.36 1.20 19.70
CA LEU A 145 1.33 2.02 20.41
C LEU A 145 0.87 3.48 20.54
N GLY A 146 0.27 4.04 19.48
CA GLY A 146 -0.33 5.37 19.51
C GLY A 146 -1.44 5.50 20.56
N SER A 147 -2.30 4.48 20.65
CA SER A 147 -3.37 4.41 21.65
C SER A 147 -2.84 4.29 23.09
N GLY A 148 -1.61 3.82 23.27
CA GLY A 148 -0.93 3.74 24.56
C GLY A 148 -0.81 5.07 25.30
N MET A 149 -0.78 6.20 24.60
CA MET A 149 -0.73 7.53 25.23
C MET A 149 -2.00 7.83 26.03
N GLN A 150 -3.17 7.57 25.46
CA GLN A 150 -4.46 7.79 26.13
C GLN A 150 -4.65 6.81 27.29
N TRP A 151 -4.17 5.58 27.13
CA TRP A 151 -4.24 4.59 28.18
C TRP A 151 -3.36 4.95 29.39
N LEU A 152 -2.12 5.40 29.13
CA LEU A 152 -1.23 5.91 30.18
C LEU A 152 -1.74 7.22 30.81
N PHE A 153 -2.41 8.08 30.04
CA PHE A 153 -3.13 9.23 30.60
C PHE A 153 -4.18 8.79 31.63
N ALA A 154 -5.02 7.81 31.31
CA ALA A 154 -6.00 7.30 32.26
C ALA A 154 -5.34 6.64 33.48
N LEU A 155 -4.21 5.94 33.28
CA LEU A 155 -3.41 5.39 34.38
C LEU A 155 -2.86 6.48 35.31
N GLY A 156 -2.38 7.58 34.73
CA GLY A 156 -1.90 8.75 35.48
C GLY A 156 -2.99 9.36 36.35
N VAL A 157 -4.17 9.60 35.75
CA VAL A 157 -5.35 10.11 36.48
C VAL A 157 -5.70 9.17 37.64
N MET A 158 -5.82 7.87 37.37
CA MET A 158 -6.13 6.87 38.39
C MET A 158 -5.13 6.90 39.56
N LEU A 159 -3.83 6.79 39.27
CA LEU A 159 -2.81 6.75 40.32
C LEU A 159 -2.77 8.05 41.13
N SER A 160 -2.94 9.21 40.49
CA SER A 160 -2.95 10.49 41.21
C SER A 160 -4.08 10.59 42.23
N TYR A 161 -5.31 10.17 41.89
CA TYR A 161 -6.43 10.16 42.83
C TYR A 161 -6.21 9.22 44.02
N TRP A 162 -5.64 8.04 43.76
CA TRP A 162 -5.32 7.09 44.84
C TRP A 162 -4.20 7.61 45.74
N ILE A 163 -3.22 8.34 45.18
CA ILE A 163 -2.16 8.99 45.95
C ILE A 163 -2.72 10.09 46.83
N ASP A 164 -3.60 10.95 46.31
CA ASP A 164 -4.24 12.00 47.10
C ASP A 164 -5.06 11.40 48.25
N TYR A 165 -5.81 10.34 47.97
CA TYR A 165 -6.56 9.61 49.00
C TYR A 165 -5.63 8.98 50.06
N ALA A 166 -4.56 8.32 49.64
CA ALA A 166 -3.59 7.71 50.54
C ALA A 166 -2.89 8.75 51.42
N VAL A 167 -2.48 9.88 50.85
CA VAL A 167 -1.84 10.98 51.57
C VAL A 167 -2.80 11.63 52.56
N LYS A 168 -4.08 11.80 52.21
CA LYS A 168 -5.10 12.29 53.15
C LYS A 168 -5.26 11.38 54.37
N LEU A 169 -5.22 10.06 54.18
CA LEU A 169 -5.42 9.07 55.24
C LEU A 169 -4.18 8.85 56.12
N THR A 170 -2.99 8.88 55.54
CA THR A 170 -1.76 8.44 56.20
C THR A 170 -0.93 9.56 56.79
N LEU A 171 -0.96 10.77 56.20
CA LEU A 171 -0.11 11.87 56.62
C LEU A 171 -0.87 12.88 57.50
N PRO A 172 -0.22 13.40 58.57
CA PRO A 172 -0.78 14.48 59.36
C PRO A 172 -0.84 15.78 58.53
N VAL A 173 -1.76 16.67 58.91
CA VAL A 173 -1.93 18.00 58.29
C VAL A 173 -0.62 18.78 58.44
N SER A 174 0.14 18.87 57.35
CA SER A 174 1.45 19.53 57.24
C SER A 174 1.73 19.81 55.76
N SER A 175 2.65 20.74 55.46
CA SER A 175 3.02 21.10 54.08
C SER A 175 3.38 19.90 53.20
N LYS A 176 3.90 18.82 53.82
CA LYS A 176 4.22 17.55 53.15
C LYS A 176 3.02 16.91 52.45
N GLN A 177 1.80 17.14 52.96
CA GLN A 177 0.58 16.53 52.46
C GLN A 177 0.25 16.98 51.02
N TRP A 178 0.52 18.23 50.63
CA TRP A 178 0.36 18.66 49.23
C TRP A 178 1.68 18.64 48.44
N GLN A 179 2.82 18.81 49.12
CA GLN A 179 4.14 18.82 48.48
C GLN A 179 4.56 17.43 47.93
N ILE A 180 4.27 16.34 48.65
CA ILE A 180 4.67 14.99 48.24
C ILE A 180 3.98 14.59 46.93
N PRO A 181 2.64 14.69 46.80
CA PRO A 181 1.96 14.43 45.54
C PRO A 181 2.55 15.26 44.38
N ILE A 182 2.71 16.58 44.54
CA ILE A 182 3.25 17.45 43.48
C ILE A 182 4.68 17.05 43.11
N GLY A 183 5.54 16.83 44.11
CA GLY A 183 6.93 16.44 43.90
C GLY A 183 7.08 15.09 43.21
N LEU A 184 6.14 14.16 43.41
CA LEU A 184 6.20 12.84 42.79
C LEU A 184 6.12 12.91 41.26
N GLN A 185 5.55 13.97 40.68
CA GLN A 185 5.54 14.23 39.23
C GLN A 185 6.93 14.29 38.61
N MET A 186 7.94 14.70 39.40
CA MET A 186 9.32 14.75 38.93
C MET A 186 9.90 13.37 38.61
N VAL A 187 9.41 12.31 39.28
CA VAL A 187 9.94 10.95 39.09
C VAL A 187 9.69 10.45 37.66
N PRO A 188 8.45 10.36 37.16
CA PRO A 188 8.19 9.94 35.78
C PRO A 188 8.78 10.91 34.75
N ALA A 189 8.80 12.22 35.02
CA ALA A 189 9.43 13.20 34.12
C ALA A 189 10.95 13.02 34.03
N GLY A 190 11.62 12.82 35.16
CA GLY A 190 13.06 12.56 35.22
C GLY A 190 13.42 11.21 34.59
N VAL A 191 12.63 10.16 34.85
CA VAL A 191 12.78 8.84 34.21
C VAL A 191 12.67 8.97 32.69
N LEU A 192 11.69 9.72 32.18
CA LEU A 192 11.55 9.96 30.75
C LEU A 192 12.75 10.74 30.18
N ALA A 193 13.14 11.86 30.81
CA ALA A 193 14.25 12.70 30.34
C ALA A 193 15.59 11.95 30.31
N LEU A 194 15.90 11.22 31.38
CA LEU A 194 17.15 10.48 31.53
C LEU A 194 17.14 9.19 30.71
N GLY A 195 16.03 8.46 30.67
CA GLY A 195 15.94 7.23 29.88
C GLY A 195 16.01 7.48 28.38
N LEU A 196 15.52 8.64 27.91
CA LEU A 196 15.71 9.06 26.51
C LEU A 196 17.19 9.22 26.13
N CYS A 197 18.12 9.43 27.08
CA CYS A 197 19.55 9.49 26.76
C CYS A 197 20.04 8.21 26.08
N ILE A 198 19.49 7.06 26.46
CA ILE A 198 19.88 5.72 25.98
C ILE A 198 19.09 5.31 24.73
N MET A 199 17.99 6.01 24.43
CA MET A 199 17.12 5.70 23.29
C MET A 199 17.61 6.34 21.98
N PRO A 200 17.38 5.71 20.81
CA PRO A 200 17.73 6.29 19.51
C PRO A 200 16.78 7.43 19.11
N GLU A 201 17.22 8.32 18.23
CA GLU A 201 16.38 9.39 17.66
C GLU A 201 15.43 8.84 16.60
N SER A 202 14.41 9.62 16.23
CA SER A 202 13.44 9.26 15.19
C SER A 202 14.11 8.92 13.85
N VAL A 203 13.81 7.72 13.32
CA VAL A 203 14.27 7.25 12.00
C VAL A 203 13.81 8.21 10.90
N ARG A 204 12.52 8.58 10.89
CA ARG A 204 11.93 9.47 9.89
C ARG A 204 12.56 10.86 9.95
N TRP A 205 12.77 11.42 11.14
CA TRP A 205 13.40 12.74 11.29
C TRP A 205 14.87 12.74 10.82
N LEU A 206 15.64 11.70 11.16
CA LEU A 206 17.03 11.56 10.70
C LEU A 206 17.12 11.46 9.18
N ALA A 207 16.23 10.66 8.56
CA ALA A 207 16.12 10.56 7.10
C ALA A 207 15.72 11.92 6.48
N LYS A 208 14.77 12.67 7.07
CA LYS A 208 14.37 14.03 6.63
C LYS A 208 15.52 15.04 6.68
N LYS A 209 16.53 14.82 7.52
CA LYS A 209 17.76 15.64 7.58
C LYS A 209 18.90 15.14 6.68
N GLY A 210 18.68 14.09 5.88
CA GLY A 210 19.71 13.47 5.04
C GLY A 210 20.75 12.66 5.82
N ARG A 211 20.51 12.35 7.10
CA ARG A 211 21.42 11.57 7.96
C ARG A 211 21.07 10.09 7.90
N PHE A 212 21.24 9.49 6.71
CA PHE A 212 20.78 8.13 6.44
C PHE A 212 21.48 7.05 7.28
N ASP A 213 22.78 7.19 7.55
CA ASP A 213 23.52 6.20 8.35
C ASP A 213 23.00 6.11 9.80
N GLU A 214 22.69 7.26 10.41
CA GLU A 214 22.13 7.30 11.75
C GLU A 214 20.66 6.83 11.78
N ALA A 215 19.92 7.11 10.71
CA ALA A 215 18.55 6.63 10.54
C ALA A 215 18.53 5.09 10.44
N TRP A 216 19.47 4.52 9.68
CA TRP A 216 19.68 3.08 9.58
C TRP A 216 19.99 2.47 10.95
N GLN A 217 20.97 3.01 11.69
CA GLN A 217 21.31 2.54 13.04
C GLN A 217 20.12 2.62 14.01
N SER A 218 19.30 3.66 13.90
CA SER A 218 18.12 3.83 14.75
C SER A 218 17.03 2.79 14.41
N LEU A 219 16.85 2.48 13.13
CA LEU A 219 15.90 1.47 12.67
C LEU A 219 16.36 0.06 13.05
N THR A 220 17.62 -0.29 12.80
CA THR A 220 18.18 -1.60 13.15
C THR A 220 18.22 -1.81 14.67
N TRP A 221 18.46 -0.76 15.46
CA TRP A 221 18.30 -0.82 16.91
C TRP A 221 16.85 -1.13 17.29
N MET A 222 15.88 -0.46 16.67
CA MET A 222 14.46 -0.70 16.97
C MET A 222 14.08 -2.14 16.61
N ARG A 223 14.28 -2.53 15.33
CA ARG A 223 13.87 -3.84 14.80
C ARG A 223 14.73 -5.00 15.32
N ALA A 224 15.88 -4.69 15.91
CA ALA A 224 16.89 -5.65 16.37
C ALA A 224 17.25 -6.68 15.27
N SER A 225 17.36 -6.19 14.03
CA SER A 225 17.66 -6.97 12.82
C SER A 225 18.25 -6.06 11.75
N GLU A 226 19.09 -6.63 10.89
CA GLU A 226 19.67 -5.99 9.70
C GLU A 226 19.32 -6.79 8.41
N GLY A 227 18.35 -7.70 8.52
CA GLY A 227 17.90 -8.54 7.43
C GLY A 227 17.26 -7.76 6.27
N PRO A 228 16.98 -8.44 5.15
CA PRO A 228 16.42 -7.83 3.95
C PRO A 228 15.09 -7.11 4.21
N GLU A 229 14.23 -7.65 5.08
CA GLU A 229 12.96 -7.01 5.48
C GLU A 229 13.14 -5.60 6.07
N VAL A 230 14.17 -5.40 6.92
CA VAL A 230 14.43 -4.08 7.54
C VAL A 230 15.05 -3.11 6.53
N ARG A 231 15.81 -3.62 5.53
CA ARG A 231 16.32 -2.79 4.43
C ARG A 231 15.20 -2.36 3.49
N ALA A 232 14.27 -3.26 3.19
CA ALA A 232 13.05 -2.92 2.44
C ALA A 232 12.25 -1.85 3.18
N GLU A 233 12.01 -2.02 4.49
CA GLU A 233 11.35 -1.00 5.32
C GLU A 233 12.10 0.34 5.31
N PHE A 234 13.44 0.33 5.39
CA PHE A 234 14.23 1.56 5.31
C PHE A 234 14.11 2.24 3.94
N SER A 235 14.10 1.45 2.86
CA SER A 235 13.90 1.94 1.49
C SER A 235 12.50 2.55 1.33
N GLU A 236 11.45 1.86 1.79
CA GLU A 236 10.07 2.36 1.83
C GLU A 236 9.98 3.71 2.57
N ILE A 237 10.61 3.82 3.74
CA ILE A 237 10.65 5.08 4.52
C ILE A 237 11.33 6.19 3.73
N ARG A 238 12.38 5.89 2.96
CA ARG A 238 13.09 6.88 2.13
C ARG A 238 12.25 7.33 0.95
N VAL A 239 11.67 6.40 0.20
CA VAL A 239 10.81 6.70 -0.96
C VAL A 239 9.60 7.51 -0.51
N GLY A 240 8.88 7.08 0.53
CA GLY A 240 7.71 7.81 1.04
C GLY A 240 8.06 9.20 1.60
N LEU A 241 9.28 9.40 2.09
CA LEU A 241 9.77 10.71 2.52
C LEU A 241 10.11 11.62 1.33
N GLU A 242 10.70 11.09 0.26
CA GLU A 242 10.91 11.84 -0.99
C GLU A 242 9.59 12.27 -1.62
N GLU A 243 8.58 11.40 -1.61
CA GLU A 243 7.22 11.73 -2.05
C GLU A 243 6.58 12.80 -1.17
N GLU A 244 6.72 12.71 0.16
CA GLU A 244 6.24 13.74 1.09
C GLU A 244 6.92 15.09 0.84
N LEU A 245 8.24 15.11 0.63
CA LEU A 245 9.00 16.31 0.31
C LEU A 245 8.54 16.92 -1.02
N ARG A 246 8.40 16.12 -2.08
CA ARG A 246 7.84 16.57 -3.37
C ARG A 246 6.41 17.08 -3.23
N ALA A 247 5.59 16.44 -2.39
CA ALA A 247 4.22 16.86 -2.13
C ALA A 247 4.12 18.15 -1.30
N THR A 248 5.15 18.48 -0.51
CA THR A 248 5.23 19.72 0.31
C THR A 248 6.08 20.82 -0.33
N GLU A 249 6.79 20.54 -1.42
CA GLU A 249 7.52 21.54 -2.18
C GLU A 249 6.60 22.69 -2.64
N GLY A 250 7.08 23.92 -2.40
CA GLY A 250 6.34 25.14 -2.73
C GLY A 250 5.12 25.44 -1.86
N PHE A 251 4.95 24.80 -0.69
CA PHE A 251 3.84 25.07 0.22
C PHE A 251 3.75 26.56 0.62
N ASP A 252 2.68 27.23 0.19
CA ASP A 252 2.30 28.55 0.67
C ASP A 252 1.29 28.44 1.81
N LYS A 253 1.47 29.23 2.87
CA LYS A 253 0.55 29.28 4.02
C LYS A 253 -0.88 29.68 3.60
N ARG A 254 -1.03 30.34 2.45
CA ARG A 254 -2.33 30.69 1.87
C ARG A 254 -3.16 29.47 1.46
N GLU A 255 -2.53 28.33 1.15
CA GLU A 255 -3.20 27.08 0.80
C GLU A 255 -4.07 26.54 1.95
N LEU A 256 -3.74 26.88 3.20
CA LEU A 256 -4.56 26.54 4.37
C LEU A 256 -5.94 27.23 4.34
N LEU A 257 -6.06 28.36 3.65
CA LEU A 257 -7.31 29.13 3.54
C LEU A 257 -8.20 28.67 2.39
N GLU A 258 -7.73 27.73 1.56
CA GLU A 258 -8.54 27.16 0.49
C GLU A 258 -9.82 26.51 1.04
N PRO A 259 -10.94 26.53 0.29
CA PRO A 259 -12.24 26.09 0.81
C PRO A 259 -12.28 24.69 1.43
N ALA A 260 -11.52 23.73 0.88
CA ALA A 260 -11.45 22.37 1.42
C ALA A 260 -10.52 22.29 2.65
N ASN A 261 -9.35 22.93 2.59
CA ASN A 261 -8.36 22.91 3.67
C ASN A 261 -8.82 23.70 4.90
N ARG A 262 -9.48 24.85 4.70
CA ARG A 262 -10.12 25.60 5.79
C ARG A 262 -11.21 24.78 6.46
N TYR A 263 -11.96 23.98 5.69
CA TYR A 263 -13.01 23.13 6.25
C TYR A 263 -12.41 22.02 7.13
N ARG A 264 -11.34 21.36 6.67
CA ARG A 264 -10.58 20.37 7.46
C ARG A 264 -10.00 20.98 8.74
N LEU A 265 -9.39 22.16 8.64
CA LEU A 265 -8.87 22.89 9.80
C LEU A 265 -9.97 23.24 10.80
N LEU A 266 -11.11 23.76 10.32
CA LEU A 266 -12.25 24.07 11.17
C LEU A 266 -12.82 22.82 11.85
N LEU A 267 -12.87 21.67 11.15
CA LEU A 267 -13.25 20.40 11.77
C LEU A 267 -12.25 19.96 12.84
N ALA A 268 -10.95 20.07 12.60
CA ALA A 268 -9.95 19.70 13.60
C ALA A 268 -10.04 20.55 14.87
N VAL A 269 -10.22 21.86 14.71
CA VAL A 269 -10.49 22.80 15.81
C VAL A 269 -11.79 22.42 16.53
N PHE A 270 -12.85 22.16 15.78
CA PHE A 270 -14.14 21.76 16.33
C PHE A 270 -14.06 20.46 17.13
N MET A 271 -13.34 19.44 16.65
CA MET A 271 -13.23 18.15 17.32
C MET A 271 -12.62 18.25 18.72
N PHE A 272 -11.52 19.01 18.87
CA PHE A 272 -10.90 19.21 20.18
C PHE A 272 -11.64 20.24 21.05
N CYS A 273 -12.32 21.22 20.44
CA CYS A 273 -13.27 22.06 21.17
C CYS A 273 -14.41 21.22 21.76
N GLY A 274 -15.03 20.36 20.95
CA GLY A 274 -16.11 19.47 21.33
C GLY A 274 -15.71 18.51 22.45
N GLN A 275 -14.50 17.93 22.36
CA GLN A 275 -13.94 17.10 23.43
C GLN A 275 -13.96 17.81 24.79
N GLN A 276 -13.56 19.09 24.85
CA GLN A 276 -13.57 19.87 26.08
C GLN A 276 -14.97 20.33 26.49
N CYS A 277 -15.86 20.59 25.52
CA CYS A 277 -17.26 20.96 25.76
C CYS A 277 -18.08 19.87 26.46
N THR A 278 -17.63 18.60 26.43
CA THR A 278 -18.27 17.50 27.18
C THR A 278 -18.18 17.66 28.70
N GLY A 279 -17.29 18.53 29.20
CA GLY A 279 -17.08 18.75 30.63
C GLY A 279 -16.31 17.65 31.36
N MET A 280 -15.96 16.55 30.68
CA MET A 280 -15.30 15.39 31.30
C MET A 280 -13.87 15.68 31.78
N THR A 281 -13.14 16.54 31.08
CA THR A 281 -11.82 17.01 31.52
C THR A 281 -11.94 17.89 32.77
N ALA A 282 -12.96 18.76 32.83
CA ALA A 282 -13.21 19.59 34.02
C ALA A 282 -13.63 18.74 35.23
N LEU A 283 -14.45 17.69 35.01
CA LEU A 283 -14.76 16.66 36.01
C LEU A 283 -13.51 15.95 36.51
N ALA A 284 -12.51 15.72 35.64
CA ALA A 284 -11.25 15.12 36.07
C ALA A 284 -10.42 16.07 36.96
N TYR A 285 -10.34 17.37 36.63
CA TYR A 285 -9.61 18.33 37.46
C TYR A 285 -10.30 18.60 38.81
N PHE A 286 -11.63 18.64 38.83
CA PHE A 286 -12.42 19.05 39.99
C PHE A 286 -13.29 17.93 40.56
N GLY A 287 -12.87 16.67 40.36
CA GLY A 287 -13.64 15.48 40.74
C GLY A 287 -14.14 15.52 42.19
N PRO A 288 -13.27 15.74 43.19
CA PRO A 288 -13.70 15.82 44.59
C PRO A 288 -14.76 16.91 44.83
N GLN A 289 -14.62 18.05 44.16
CA GLN A 289 -15.54 19.18 44.30
C GLN A 289 -16.90 18.89 43.65
N PHE A 290 -16.92 18.21 42.50
CA PHE A 290 -18.17 17.76 41.86
C PHE A 290 -18.89 16.71 42.73
N PHE A 291 -18.17 15.73 43.28
CA PHE A 291 -18.79 14.73 44.15
C PHE A 291 -19.29 15.34 45.46
N LYS A 292 -18.60 16.35 46.02
CA LYS A 292 -19.09 17.14 47.15
C LYS A 292 -20.36 17.92 46.82
N LEU A 293 -20.45 18.50 45.63
CA LEU A 293 -21.66 19.18 45.15
C LEU A 293 -22.86 18.22 45.08
N LEU A 294 -22.63 16.97 44.66
CA LEU A 294 -23.69 15.96 44.52
C LEU A 294 -24.11 15.35 45.86
N VAL A 295 -23.15 14.85 46.65
CA VAL A 295 -23.38 14.02 47.85
C VAL A 295 -23.37 14.84 49.15
N GLY A 296 -22.80 16.05 49.14
CA GLY A 296 -22.69 16.95 50.28
C GLY A 296 -21.36 16.85 51.03
N ASN A 297 -21.04 17.91 51.81
CA ASN A 297 -19.76 18.09 52.51
C ASN A 297 -19.54 17.17 53.72
N ASN A 298 -20.56 16.42 54.17
CA ASN A 298 -20.51 15.60 55.39
C ASN A 298 -19.91 14.20 55.18
N THR A 299 -19.33 13.94 54.00
CA THR A 299 -18.78 12.63 53.65
C THR A 299 -17.31 12.78 53.28
N ASP A 300 -16.39 12.28 54.13
CA ASP A 300 -14.95 12.19 53.83
C ASP A 300 -14.63 11.24 52.65
N GLN A 301 -15.66 10.70 51.99
CA GLN A 301 -15.57 9.73 50.90
C GLN A 301 -15.41 10.36 49.51
N SER A 302 -15.41 11.69 49.35
CA SER A 302 -15.30 12.33 48.02
C SER A 302 -14.00 11.95 47.28
N LEU A 303 -12.87 11.86 48.00
CA LEU A 303 -11.59 11.41 47.43
C LEU A 303 -11.63 9.92 47.06
N LEU A 304 -12.30 9.07 47.84
CA LEU A 304 -12.47 7.65 47.55
C LEU A 304 -13.31 7.44 46.27
N ILE A 305 -14.43 8.15 46.14
CA ILE A 305 -15.29 8.10 44.94
C ILE A 305 -14.50 8.56 43.71
N THR A 306 -13.65 9.59 43.86
CA THR A 306 -12.77 10.07 42.79
C THR A 306 -11.73 9.00 42.40
N GLY A 307 -11.15 8.28 43.36
CA GLY A 307 -10.27 7.14 43.08
C GLY A 307 -10.95 6.01 42.28
N LEU A 308 -12.20 5.67 42.64
CA LEU A 308 -13.01 4.70 41.90
C LEU A 308 -13.36 5.18 40.49
N PHE A 309 -13.67 6.47 40.33
CA PHE A 309 -13.90 7.11 39.03
C PHE A 309 -12.65 7.02 38.12
N GLY A 310 -11.46 7.23 38.68
CA GLY A 310 -10.19 7.03 37.97
C GLY A 310 -9.96 5.57 37.55
N ALA A 311 -10.31 4.60 38.40
CA ALA A 311 -10.17 3.19 38.09
C ALA A 311 -11.13 2.75 36.97
N GLU A 312 -12.39 3.18 37.03
CA GLU A 312 -13.37 2.99 35.96
C GLU A 312 -12.84 3.58 34.64
N LYS A 313 -12.32 4.82 34.68
CA LYS A 313 -11.76 5.50 33.52
C LYS A 313 -10.65 4.70 32.83
N PHE A 314 -9.75 4.10 33.61
CA PHE A 314 -8.64 3.28 33.11
C PHE A 314 -9.11 1.96 32.49
N ILE A 315 -10.04 1.26 33.14
CA ILE A 315 -10.58 -0.01 32.64
C ILE A 315 -11.36 0.22 31.34
N THR A 316 -12.24 1.22 31.33
CA THR A 316 -13.15 1.49 30.21
C THR A 316 -12.38 1.89 28.94
N VAL A 317 -11.39 2.79 29.05
CA VAL A 317 -10.60 3.17 27.88
C VAL A 317 -9.74 2.02 27.36
N GLY A 318 -9.25 1.15 28.25
CA GLY A 318 -8.53 -0.06 27.86
C GLY A 318 -9.41 -1.01 27.06
N ILE A 319 -10.65 -1.25 27.51
CA ILE A 319 -11.63 -2.06 26.79
C ILE A 319 -11.93 -1.46 25.41
N TYR A 320 -12.16 -0.15 25.33
CA TYR A 320 -12.42 0.52 24.05
C TYR A 320 -11.25 0.35 23.07
N ILE A 321 -10.03 0.66 23.51
CA ILE A 321 -8.83 0.60 22.66
C ILE A 321 -8.60 -0.83 22.14
N LEU A 322 -8.75 -1.84 23.00
CA LEU A 322 -8.44 -3.23 22.67
C LEU A 322 -9.50 -3.91 21.79
N PHE A 323 -10.78 -3.57 21.95
CA PHE A 323 -11.87 -4.31 21.31
C PHE A 323 -12.71 -3.50 20.33
N PHE A 324 -12.88 -2.18 20.53
CA PHE A 324 -13.92 -1.42 19.82
C PHE A 324 -13.40 -0.31 18.90
N SER A 325 -12.16 0.14 19.09
CA SER A 325 -11.54 1.26 18.38
C SER A 325 -11.62 1.13 16.85
N GLU A 326 -11.48 -0.09 16.32
CA GLU A 326 -11.55 -0.37 14.88
C GLU A 326 -12.95 -0.81 14.41
N MET A 327 -13.78 -1.32 15.32
CA MET A 327 -15.10 -1.87 15.00
C MET A 327 -16.16 -0.78 14.79
N TRP A 328 -16.09 0.35 15.50
CA TRP A 328 -17.13 1.37 15.47
C TRP A 328 -16.79 2.53 14.51
N GLY A 329 -17.81 3.05 13.80
CA GLY A 329 -17.66 4.23 12.96
C GLY A 329 -17.38 5.49 13.79
N ARG A 330 -16.57 6.43 13.28
CA ARG A 330 -16.16 7.61 14.05
C ARG A 330 -17.35 8.55 14.26
N LYS A 331 -18.08 8.86 13.18
CA LYS A 331 -19.22 9.79 13.21
C LYS A 331 -20.37 9.32 14.10
N PRO A 332 -20.94 8.10 13.94
CA PRO A 332 -22.07 7.66 14.75
C PRO A 332 -21.71 7.59 16.23
N THR A 333 -20.50 7.14 16.55
CA THR A 333 -20.04 7.07 17.93
C THR A 333 -20.00 8.44 18.61
N LEU A 334 -19.55 9.49 17.92
CA LEU A 334 -19.46 10.85 18.48
C LEU A 334 -20.82 11.50 18.76
N TRP A 335 -21.78 11.45 17.83
CA TRP A 335 -23.07 12.12 18.06
C TRP A 335 -23.99 11.34 19.00
N ILE A 336 -24.00 9.99 18.92
CA ILE A 336 -24.81 9.15 19.81
C ILE A 336 -24.32 9.30 21.26
N SER A 337 -23.01 9.22 21.47
CA SER A 337 -22.43 9.37 22.81
C SER A 337 -22.71 10.73 23.41
N ALA A 338 -22.60 11.82 22.63
CA ALA A 338 -22.93 13.17 23.11
C ALA A 338 -24.39 13.26 23.59
N LEU A 339 -25.35 12.68 22.86
CA LEU A 339 -26.76 12.65 23.31
C LEU A 339 -26.95 11.82 24.58
N LEU A 340 -26.26 10.67 24.70
CA LEU A 340 -26.33 9.84 25.89
C LEU A 340 -25.73 10.54 27.12
N MET A 341 -24.58 11.22 26.97
CA MET A 341 -23.97 12.02 28.03
C MET A 341 -24.88 13.17 28.46
N ALA A 342 -25.47 13.89 27.50
CA ALA A 342 -26.44 14.94 27.79
C ALA A 342 -27.63 14.42 28.60
N GLY A 343 -28.16 13.24 28.24
CA GLY A 343 -29.22 12.57 28.99
C GLY A 343 -28.83 12.31 30.44
N CYS A 344 -27.64 11.75 30.68
CA CYS A 344 -27.12 11.52 32.04
C CYS A 344 -26.97 12.82 32.84
N PHE A 345 -26.41 13.88 32.25
CA PHE A 345 -26.25 15.17 32.93
C PHE A 345 -27.57 15.87 33.24
N ILE A 346 -28.57 15.75 32.37
CA ILE A 346 -29.93 16.23 32.62
C ILE A 346 -30.53 15.47 33.80
N ILE A 347 -30.41 14.14 33.83
CA ILE A 347 -30.90 13.31 34.94
C ILE A 347 -30.23 13.74 36.26
N VAL A 348 -28.91 13.91 36.27
CA VAL A 348 -28.17 14.36 37.46
C VAL A 348 -28.69 15.71 37.96
N THR A 349 -28.91 16.68 37.05
CA THR A 349 -29.43 18.00 37.42
C THR A 349 -30.84 17.91 38.00
N VAL A 350 -31.74 17.20 37.32
CA VAL A 350 -33.15 17.05 37.76
C VAL A 350 -33.24 16.35 39.11
N VAL A 351 -32.49 15.25 39.30
CA VAL A 351 -32.48 14.50 40.56
C VAL A 351 -31.92 15.35 41.69
N LYS A 352 -30.89 16.16 41.44
CA LYS A 352 -30.29 17.04 42.45
C LYS A 352 -31.26 18.13 42.90
N GLU A 353 -31.98 18.76 41.97
CA GLU A 353 -32.92 19.86 42.28
C GLU A 353 -34.25 19.37 42.89
N THR A 354 -34.67 18.14 42.57
CA THR A 354 -35.92 17.55 43.08
C THR A 354 -35.77 16.84 44.42
N THR A 355 -34.53 16.51 44.83
CA THR A 355 -34.25 15.81 46.10
C THR A 355 -33.78 16.80 47.17
N PRO A 356 -34.38 16.83 48.37
CA PRO A 356 -33.90 17.66 49.47
C PRO A 356 -32.45 17.37 49.88
N GLU A 357 -31.72 18.37 50.38
CA GLU A 357 -30.33 18.20 50.79
C GLU A 357 -30.17 17.10 51.87
N PRO A 358 -29.20 16.16 51.72
CA PRO A 358 -29.04 15.05 52.65
C PRO A 358 -28.62 15.48 54.06
N ASN A 359 -29.36 15.03 55.07
CA ASN A 359 -29.02 15.20 56.50
C ASN A 359 -27.97 14.16 57.00
N ALA A 360 -26.87 13.97 56.25
CA ALA A 360 -25.63 13.26 56.67
C ALA A 360 -25.47 11.73 56.40
N LYS A 361 -26.27 11.07 55.54
CA LYS A 361 -25.94 9.73 54.99
C LYS A 361 -26.10 9.70 53.48
N ALA A 362 -25.33 8.83 52.80
CA ALA A 362 -25.47 8.59 51.37
C ALA A 362 -26.93 8.24 51.02
N THR A 363 -27.62 9.15 50.34
CA THR A 363 -29.01 8.94 49.92
C THR A 363 -29.03 8.05 48.66
N PRO A 364 -30.09 7.26 48.44
CA PRO A 364 -30.26 6.52 47.19
C PRO A 364 -30.17 7.43 45.96
N ALA A 365 -30.70 8.66 46.05
CA ALA A 365 -30.56 9.68 45.02
C ALA A 365 -29.10 10.10 44.78
N GLY A 366 -28.32 10.30 45.86
CA GLY A 366 -26.89 10.59 45.77
C GLY A 366 -26.10 9.48 45.07
N VAL A 367 -26.37 8.22 45.42
CA VAL A 367 -25.77 7.05 44.76
C VAL A 367 -26.16 6.98 43.29
N GLY A 368 -27.44 7.23 42.96
CA GLY A 368 -27.93 7.29 41.58
C GLY A 368 -27.24 8.37 40.75
N MET A 369 -27.07 9.58 41.30
CA MET A 369 -26.33 10.66 40.62
C MET A 369 -24.87 10.30 40.36
N VAL A 370 -24.18 9.71 41.35
CA VAL A 370 -22.80 9.25 41.17
C VAL A 370 -22.73 8.15 40.09
N ALA A 371 -23.67 7.19 40.11
CA ALA A 371 -23.74 6.15 39.08
C ALA A 371 -23.96 6.72 37.66
N MET A 372 -24.78 7.76 37.52
CA MET A 372 -24.97 8.46 36.23
C MET A 372 -23.70 9.19 35.79
N ILE A 373 -22.92 9.77 36.70
CA ILE A 373 -21.62 10.39 36.38
C ILE A 373 -20.61 9.34 35.92
N PHE A 374 -20.56 8.17 36.57
CA PHE A 374 -19.74 7.04 36.14
C PHE A 374 -20.16 6.56 34.75
N LEU A 375 -21.46 6.35 34.53
CA LEU A 375 -21.99 6.01 33.20
C LEU A 375 -21.60 7.05 32.13
N THR A 376 -21.66 8.34 32.46
CA THR A 376 -21.21 9.42 31.56
C THR A 376 -19.71 9.31 31.24
N ASN A 377 -18.89 9.04 32.24
CA ASN A 377 -17.46 8.78 32.06
C ASN A 377 -17.20 7.57 31.18
N SER A 378 -17.95 6.49 31.39
CA SER A 378 -17.88 5.30 30.55
C SER A 378 -18.21 5.63 29.09
N ILE A 379 -19.34 6.31 28.83
CA ILE A 379 -19.74 6.74 27.49
C ILE A 379 -18.67 7.61 26.83
N TYR A 380 -18.10 8.58 27.57
CA TYR A 380 -17.03 9.45 27.08
C TYR A 380 -15.78 8.67 26.65
N GLN A 381 -15.36 7.68 27.44
CA GLN A 381 -14.16 6.89 27.15
C GLN A 381 -14.33 5.93 25.97
N PHE A 382 -15.57 5.54 25.65
CA PHE A 382 -15.92 4.82 24.42
C PHE A 382 -16.11 5.73 23.19
N SER A 383 -15.93 7.05 23.35
CA SER A 383 -16.25 8.03 22.30
C SER A 383 -15.29 9.23 22.27
N TRP A 384 -15.70 10.39 22.80
CA TRP A 384 -15.00 11.68 22.73
C TRP A 384 -13.64 11.70 23.41
N GLY A 385 -13.38 10.79 24.36
CA GLY A 385 -12.06 10.66 24.97
C GLY A 385 -10.98 10.31 23.95
N PRO A 386 -11.04 9.13 23.31
CA PRO A 386 -10.03 8.69 22.36
C PRO A 386 -10.25 9.16 20.91
N LEU A 387 -11.49 9.32 20.41
CA LEU A 387 -11.77 9.49 18.98
C LEU A 387 -11.24 10.76 18.29
N PRO A 388 -11.20 11.95 18.93
CA PRO A 388 -10.71 13.16 18.27
C PRO A 388 -9.26 13.04 17.75
N TRP A 389 -8.42 12.25 18.44
CA TRP A 389 -7.02 12.05 18.06
C TRP A 389 -6.85 11.38 16.69
N PRO A 390 -7.35 10.13 16.46
CA PRO A 390 -7.27 9.50 15.15
C PRO A 390 -8.07 10.27 14.09
N TYR A 391 -9.25 10.79 14.43
CA TYR A 391 -10.08 11.54 13.48
C TYR A 391 -9.33 12.73 12.87
N THR A 392 -8.67 13.54 13.70
CA THR A 392 -7.90 14.69 13.19
C THR A 392 -6.72 14.28 12.32
N SER A 393 -6.08 13.14 12.58
CA SER A 393 -5.02 12.62 11.70
C SER A 393 -5.54 12.05 10.37
N GLU A 394 -6.76 11.52 10.35
CA GLU A 394 -7.40 10.89 9.18
C GLU A 394 -7.95 11.94 8.18
N ILE A 395 -8.31 13.15 8.62
CA ILE A 395 -8.91 14.17 7.74
C ILE A 395 -7.88 15.03 6.96
N PHE A 396 -6.61 15.03 7.37
CA PHE A 396 -5.59 15.89 6.75
C PHE A 396 -4.76 15.15 5.69
N PRO A 397 -4.61 15.73 4.48
CA PRO A 397 -3.71 15.21 3.47
C PRO A 397 -2.25 15.48 3.87
N THR A 398 -1.33 14.69 3.32
CA THR A 398 0.10 14.69 3.70
C THR A 398 0.70 16.11 3.65
N ARG A 399 0.34 16.93 2.64
CA ARG A 399 0.84 18.30 2.46
C ARG A 399 0.57 19.26 3.62
N ILE A 400 -0.55 19.13 4.32
CA ILE A 400 -0.93 20.05 5.42
C ILE A 400 -1.06 19.36 6.78
N ARG A 401 -0.82 18.05 6.85
CA ARG A 401 -1.05 17.22 8.05
C ARG A 401 -0.29 17.71 9.26
N GLU A 402 0.98 18.05 9.11
CA GLU A 402 1.82 18.54 10.21
C GLU A 402 1.22 19.82 10.84
N VAL A 403 0.86 20.81 10.01
CA VAL A 403 0.28 22.08 10.46
C VAL A 403 -1.11 21.87 11.05
N GLY A 404 -1.96 21.10 10.37
CA GLY A 404 -3.32 20.81 10.82
C GLY A 404 -3.36 20.11 12.17
N THR A 405 -2.47 19.15 12.40
CA THR A 405 -2.34 18.42 13.68
C THR A 405 -1.85 19.34 14.79
N SER A 406 -0.89 20.23 14.53
CA SER A 406 -0.40 21.21 15.52
C SER A 406 -1.50 22.18 15.96
N VAL A 407 -2.32 22.68 15.02
CA VAL A 407 -3.47 23.53 15.32
C VAL A 407 -4.51 22.76 16.15
N ALA A 408 -4.74 21.49 15.84
CA ALA A 408 -5.68 20.64 16.57
C ALA A 408 -5.26 20.45 18.04
N VAL A 409 -4.01 20.05 18.28
CA VAL A 409 -3.45 19.88 19.64
C VAL A 409 -3.42 21.21 20.40
N SER A 410 -3.08 22.31 19.74
CA SER A 410 -3.11 23.64 20.36
C SER A 410 -4.54 24.03 20.76
N THR A 411 -5.53 23.68 19.94
CA THR A 411 -6.95 23.90 20.24
C THR A 411 -7.39 23.13 21.48
N GLN A 412 -6.93 21.88 21.63
CA GLN A 412 -7.20 21.07 22.81
C GLN A 412 -6.74 21.79 24.08
N TRP A 413 -5.50 22.28 24.11
CA TRP A 413 -4.97 23.01 25.28
C TRP A 413 -5.68 24.34 25.52
N LEU A 414 -6.06 25.07 24.46
CA LEU A 414 -6.80 26.33 24.56
C LEU A 414 -8.16 26.14 25.24
N PHE A 415 -8.95 25.17 24.79
CA PHE A 415 -10.26 24.92 25.38
C PHE A 415 -10.15 24.25 26.75
N ASN A 416 -9.12 23.43 26.99
CA ASN A 416 -8.84 22.91 28.32
C ASN A 416 -8.55 24.06 29.31
N PHE A 417 -7.75 25.06 28.91
CA PHE A 417 -7.56 26.29 29.68
C PHE A 417 -8.89 27.02 29.95
N LEU A 418 -9.71 27.21 28.92
CA LEU A 418 -10.97 27.94 29.05
C LEU A 418 -11.92 27.27 30.05
N PHE A 419 -12.17 25.97 29.89
CA PHE A 419 -13.09 25.25 30.77
C PHE A 419 -12.52 25.04 32.17
N SER A 420 -11.20 24.83 32.32
CA SER A 420 -10.60 24.70 33.66
C SER A 420 -10.66 26.01 34.46
N LEU A 421 -10.59 27.16 33.79
CA LEU A 421 -10.79 28.46 34.42
C LEU A 421 -12.26 28.70 34.80
N VAL A 422 -13.19 28.49 33.85
CA VAL A 422 -14.59 28.89 34.01
C VAL A 422 -15.38 27.95 34.92
N THR A 423 -15.08 26.64 34.93
CA THR A 423 -15.88 25.63 35.63
C THR A 423 -16.03 25.92 37.13
N ARG A 424 -14.96 26.33 37.82
CA ARG A 424 -15.05 26.58 39.28
C ARG A 424 -15.94 27.77 39.61
N TYR A 425 -15.90 28.83 38.79
CA TYR A 425 -16.81 29.96 38.94
C TYR A 425 -18.26 29.56 38.67
N MET A 426 -18.51 28.70 37.67
CA MET A 426 -19.84 28.15 37.41
C MET A 426 -20.33 27.28 38.56
N MET A 427 -19.51 26.37 39.10
CA MET A 427 -19.90 25.53 40.24
C MET A 427 -20.30 26.39 41.45
N ASN A 428 -19.55 27.45 41.74
CA ASN A 428 -19.82 28.34 42.85
C ASN A 428 -21.09 29.19 42.65
N SER A 429 -21.36 29.63 41.41
CA SER A 429 -22.47 30.55 41.12
C SER A 429 -23.78 29.83 40.76
N TRP A 430 -23.67 28.71 40.04
CA TRP A 430 -24.78 27.98 39.44
C TRP A 430 -25.02 26.62 40.11
N GLY A 431 -24.15 26.13 40.99
CA GLY A 431 -24.35 24.85 41.66
C GLY A 431 -24.52 23.68 40.66
N SER A 432 -25.60 22.92 40.82
CA SER A 432 -25.92 21.72 40.00
C SER A 432 -26.19 22.06 38.52
N TYR A 433 -26.61 23.28 38.19
CA TYR A 433 -26.89 23.72 36.82
C TYR A 433 -25.65 23.71 35.91
N VAL A 434 -24.44 23.57 36.47
CA VAL A 434 -23.21 23.30 35.70
C VAL A 434 -23.34 22.03 34.84
N PHE A 435 -24.02 20.98 35.32
CA PHE A 435 -24.24 19.75 34.55
C PHE A 435 -25.20 19.99 33.39
N LEU A 436 -26.27 20.77 33.62
CA LEU A 436 -27.18 21.17 32.55
C LEU A 436 -26.49 22.01 31.47
N PHE A 437 -25.56 22.88 31.85
CA PHE A 437 -24.75 23.63 30.89
C PHE A 437 -23.94 22.69 29.98
N TYR A 438 -23.26 21.70 30.56
CA TYR A 438 -22.53 20.69 29.78
C TYR A 438 -23.46 19.83 28.92
N ALA A 439 -24.64 19.47 29.43
CA ALA A 439 -25.65 18.75 28.64
C ALA A 439 -26.12 19.54 27.39
N ILE A 440 -26.32 20.85 27.53
CA ILE A 440 -26.71 21.71 26.39
C ILE A 440 -25.57 21.76 25.38
N LEU A 441 -24.32 21.89 25.83
CA LEU A 441 -23.17 21.85 24.94
C LEU A 441 -23.06 20.50 24.22
N ASP A 442 -23.26 19.39 24.91
CA ASP A 442 -23.27 18.04 24.32
C ASP A 442 -24.35 17.90 23.23
N ILE A 443 -25.57 18.42 23.46
CA ILE A 443 -26.63 18.44 22.43
C ILE A 443 -26.19 19.26 21.21
N ILE A 444 -25.60 20.43 21.44
CA ILE A 444 -25.09 21.28 20.35
C ILE A 444 -23.98 20.53 19.57
N MET A 445 -23.06 19.87 20.28
CA MET A 445 -22.00 19.08 19.66
C MET A 445 -22.57 17.91 18.87
N ALA A 446 -23.57 17.19 19.39
CA ALA A 446 -24.24 16.10 18.69
C ALA A 446 -24.86 16.57 17.36
N ILE A 447 -25.55 17.71 17.38
CA ILE A 447 -26.16 18.32 16.18
C ILE A 447 -25.07 18.66 15.16
N ILE A 448 -23.99 19.33 15.59
CA ILE A 448 -22.91 19.74 14.68
C ILE A 448 -22.20 18.50 14.09
N VAL A 449 -21.89 17.49 14.91
CA VAL A 449 -21.30 16.23 14.43
C VAL A 449 -22.21 15.54 13.42
N PHE A 450 -23.52 15.48 13.68
CA PHE A 450 -24.46 14.85 12.78
C PHE A 450 -24.46 15.50 11.38
N PHE A 451 -24.44 16.83 11.30
CA PHE A 451 -24.49 17.56 10.02
C PHE A 451 -23.13 17.74 9.33
N PHE A 452 -22.07 18.07 10.07
CA PHE A 452 -20.81 18.58 9.48
C PHE A 452 -19.67 17.56 9.50
N VAL A 453 -19.63 16.66 10.47
CA VAL A 453 -18.56 15.65 10.55
C VAL A 453 -18.79 14.57 9.48
N LYS A 454 -17.69 14.21 8.79
CA LYS A 454 -17.66 13.15 7.77
C LYS A 454 -17.16 11.85 8.41
N GLU A 455 -17.69 10.71 7.96
CA GLU A 455 -17.21 9.40 8.41
C GLU A 455 -15.86 9.08 7.77
N THR A 456 -14.95 8.52 8.55
CA THR A 456 -13.56 8.21 8.16
C THR A 456 -13.22 6.73 8.28
N LYS A 457 -14.07 5.92 8.93
CA LYS A 457 -13.84 4.49 9.09
C LYS A 457 -13.74 3.79 7.73
N GLY A 458 -12.66 3.03 7.55
CA GLY A 458 -12.44 2.21 6.35
C GLY A 458 -12.24 3.04 5.09
N LYS A 459 -11.80 4.30 5.24
CA LYS A 459 -11.48 5.21 4.14
C LYS A 459 -9.99 5.42 4.01
N SER A 460 -9.47 5.31 2.79
CA SER A 460 -8.07 5.63 2.51
C SER A 460 -7.84 7.15 2.59
N LEU A 461 -6.59 7.57 2.76
CA LEU A 461 -6.24 9.00 2.83
C LEU A 461 -6.58 9.72 1.51
N GLU A 462 -6.52 9.00 0.39
CA GLU A 462 -6.88 9.47 -0.95
C GLU A 462 -8.40 9.59 -1.09
N GLU A 463 -9.19 8.62 -0.62
CA GLU A 463 -10.65 8.74 -0.58
C GLU A 463 -11.11 9.93 0.29
N MET A 464 -10.35 10.23 1.35
CA MET A 464 -10.56 11.39 2.21
C MET A 464 -10.26 12.72 1.50
N GLU A 465 -9.45 12.72 0.44
CA GLU A 465 -9.32 13.89 -0.44
C GLU A 465 -10.58 14.10 -1.28
N THR A 466 -11.18 13.01 -1.77
CA THR A 466 -12.42 13.00 -2.57
C THR A 466 -13.64 13.43 -1.74
N ILE A 467 -13.78 12.94 -0.50
CA ILE A 467 -14.92 13.26 0.41
C ILE A 467 -15.00 14.76 0.75
N PHE A 468 -13.86 15.44 0.75
CA PHE A 468 -13.72 16.84 1.16
C PHE A 468 -13.65 17.81 -0.02
N HIS A 469 -13.93 17.34 -1.24
CA HIS A 469 -13.98 18.14 -2.48
C HIS A 469 -12.76 19.06 -2.64
N SER A 470 -11.55 18.50 -2.52
CA SER A 470 -10.40 19.09 -3.19
C SER A 470 -10.69 19.07 -4.70
N LYS A 471 -10.75 20.24 -5.35
CA LYS A 471 -10.93 20.38 -6.82
C LYS A 471 -9.91 19.52 -7.61
N VAL A 472 -8.82 19.09 -6.98
CA VAL A 472 -7.78 18.25 -7.59
C VAL A 472 -8.16 16.76 -7.60
N ALA A 473 -8.88 16.27 -6.59
CA ALA A 473 -9.28 14.86 -6.49
C ALA A 473 -10.60 14.56 -7.22
N PHE A 474 -11.51 15.54 -7.31
CA PHE A 474 -12.82 15.35 -7.94
C PHE A 474 -12.74 15.13 -9.44
N ASP A 475 -11.73 15.69 -10.11
CA ASP A 475 -11.44 15.32 -11.48
C ASP A 475 -10.87 13.89 -11.49
N VAL A 476 -9.72 13.58 -10.88
CA VAL A 476 -9.09 12.25 -11.03
C VAL A 476 -10.00 11.05 -10.69
N ASP A 477 -10.83 11.13 -9.65
CA ASP A 477 -11.66 10.02 -9.19
C ASP A 477 -13.01 9.89 -9.91
N ALA A 478 -13.64 11.00 -10.30
CA ALA A 478 -14.83 10.97 -11.17
C ALA A 478 -14.44 10.54 -12.58
N ILE A 479 -13.26 10.95 -13.04
CA ILE A 479 -12.62 10.50 -14.27
C ILE A 479 -12.33 9.00 -14.22
N ARG A 480 -11.73 8.51 -13.13
CA ARG A 480 -11.40 7.09 -12.95
C ARG A 480 -12.65 6.22 -12.84
N ARG A 481 -13.70 6.69 -12.15
CA ARG A 481 -14.97 5.95 -12.02
C ARG A 481 -15.85 6.01 -13.26
N ASP A 482 -15.88 7.11 -14.02
CA ASP A 482 -16.52 7.11 -15.36
C ASP A 482 -15.73 6.22 -16.33
N ALA A 483 -14.40 6.29 -16.31
CA ALA A 483 -13.55 5.41 -17.13
C ALA A 483 -13.66 3.92 -16.76
N LEU A 484 -14.11 3.58 -15.54
CA LEU A 484 -14.35 2.21 -15.09
C LEU A 484 -15.82 1.77 -15.25
N LYS A 485 -16.78 2.70 -15.33
CA LYS A 485 -18.22 2.38 -15.51
C LYS A 485 -18.60 2.12 -16.96
N ASP A 486 -17.86 2.68 -17.91
CA ASP A 486 -18.07 2.46 -19.35
C ASP A 486 -17.36 1.20 -19.89
N VAL A 487 -16.78 0.37 -19.03
CA VAL A 487 -16.08 -0.86 -19.43
C VAL A 487 -16.85 -2.08 -18.90
N VAL A 488 -18.02 -2.30 -19.47
CA VAL A 488 -18.61 -3.65 -19.55
C VAL A 488 -18.34 -4.11 -20.97
N VAL A 489 -17.29 -4.91 -21.16
CA VAL A 489 -16.94 -5.47 -22.47
C VAL A 489 -17.15 -6.98 -22.38
N ASP A 490 -18.09 -7.48 -23.18
CA ASP A 490 -18.20 -8.90 -23.48
C ASP A 490 -17.00 -9.29 -24.36
N HIS A 491 -16.15 -10.20 -23.88
CA HIS A 491 -14.84 -10.48 -24.48
C HIS A 491 -14.80 -11.84 -25.20
N VAL A 492 -14.47 -11.84 -26.50
CA VAL A 492 -14.01 -13.00 -27.30
C VAL A 492 -12.81 -12.54 -28.19
N ASN A 493 -11.97 -13.47 -28.65
CA ASN A 493 -10.53 -13.30 -28.90
C ASN A 493 -10.10 -12.44 -30.10
N PHE A 494 -9.04 -11.64 -29.89
CA PHE A 494 -8.18 -11.04 -30.91
C PHE A 494 -6.71 -11.32 -30.57
N TYR A 495 -5.88 -11.58 -31.59
CA TYR A 495 -4.47 -11.95 -31.45
C TYR A 495 -3.53 -10.88 -31.99
N CYS A 496 -2.34 -10.75 -31.42
CA CYS A 496 -1.25 -10.00 -32.04
C CYS A 496 -0.73 -10.78 -33.26
N HIS A 497 -0.74 -10.15 -34.43
CA HIS A 497 -0.33 -10.81 -35.68
C HIS A 497 1.15 -11.22 -35.68
N LEU A 498 2.01 -10.45 -35.00
CA LEU A 498 3.45 -10.72 -34.90
C LEU A 498 3.74 -11.92 -33.99
N CYS A 499 3.16 -11.97 -32.78
CA CYS A 499 3.55 -12.97 -31.77
C CYS A 499 2.49 -14.04 -31.47
N GLY A 500 1.28 -13.93 -32.02
CA GLY A 500 0.19 -14.90 -31.86
C GLY A 500 -0.43 -14.98 -30.46
N VAL A 501 -0.12 -14.03 -29.57
CA VAL A 501 -0.66 -14.01 -28.19
C VAL A 501 -1.93 -13.14 -28.14
N SER A 502 -2.90 -13.56 -27.32
CA SER A 502 -4.19 -12.88 -27.12
C SER A 502 -4.04 -11.55 -26.37
N PHE A 503 -4.82 -10.54 -26.74
CA PHE A 503 -4.89 -9.26 -26.02
C PHE A 503 -5.82 -9.29 -24.79
N ASN A 504 -6.60 -10.37 -24.59
CA ASN A 504 -7.63 -10.47 -23.55
C ASN A 504 -7.19 -11.36 -22.38
N ILE A 505 -6.06 -11.00 -21.77
CA ILE A 505 -5.53 -11.70 -20.59
C ILE A 505 -6.22 -11.21 -19.31
N ILE A 506 -6.78 -12.14 -18.54
CA ILE A 506 -7.35 -11.90 -17.20
C ILE A 506 -6.27 -12.21 -16.16
N PHE A 507 -6.19 -11.42 -15.08
CA PHE A 507 -5.35 -11.72 -13.92
C PHE A 507 -6.24 -12.08 -12.73
N ARG A 508 -5.90 -13.15 -12.01
CA ARG A 508 -6.59 -13.49 -10.76
C ARG A 508 -5.89 -12.79 -9.60
N LEU A 509 -6.60 -11.85 -8.99
CA LEU A 509 -6.18 -11.23 -7.74
C LEU A 509 -6.75 -12.07 -6.60
N THR A 510 -5.88 -12.62 -5.76
CA THR A 510 -6.29 -13.18 -4.47
C THR A 510 -6.87 -12.05 -3.63
N SER A 511 -7.99 -12.31 -2.98
CA SER A 511 -8.78 -11.32 -2.24
C SER A 511 -7.94 -10.44 -1.32
N GLY A 512 -7.87 -9.14 -1.61
CA GLY A 512 -7.32 -8.09 -0.75
C GLY A 512 -6.24 -7.27 -1.45
N GLU A 513 -6.52 -5.98 -1.65
CA GLU A 513 -5.57 -4.94 -2.08
C GLU A 513 -5.16 -4.97 -3.56
N LEU A 514 -5.37 -3.82 -4.22
CA LEU A 514 -4.81 -3.50 -5.53
C LEU A 514 -3.99 -2.23 -5.32
N ASP A 515 -2.76 -2.40 -4.87
CA ASP A 515 -1.68 -1.45 -5.06
C ASP A 515 -0.69 -2.02 -6.08
N VAL A 516 -0.17 -1.15 -6.94
CA VAL A 516 0.85 -1.43 -7.95
C VAL A 516 2.20 -1.62 -7.24
N PRO A 517 3.04 -2.63 -7.54
CA PRO A 517 4.27 -2.86 -6.81
C PRO A 517 5.45 -2.05 -7.38
N SER A 518 6.41 -1.70 -6.52
CA SER A 518 7.78 -1.37 -6.92
C SER A 518 8.74 -2.43 -6.36
N SER A 519 9.46 -3.11 -7.26
CA SER A 519 10.76 -3.81 -7.09
C SER A 519 10.92 -4.83 -5.93
N GLN A 520 10.72 -6.12 -6.25
CA GLN A 520 11.71 -7.24 -6.26
C GLN A 520 12.78 -7.29 -5.12
N ASP A 521 13.08 -8.42 -4.44
CA ASP A 521 13.37 -9.76 -4.96
C ASP A 521 13.41 -10.88 -3.89
N VAL A 522 13.12 -12.10 -4.37
CA VAL A 522 13.77 -13.41 -4.13
C VAL A 522 13.94 -13.96 -2.70
N GLN A 523 13.23 -15.08 -2.54
CA GLN A 523 13.23 -16.20 -1.60
C GLN A 523 14.59 -16.67 -1.03
N ASP A 524 14.50 -17.30 0.15
CA ASP A 524 15.14 -18.59 0.38
C ASP A 524 14.20 -19.51 1.20
N GLU A 525 13.97 -20.71 0.66
CA GLU A 525 13.20 -21.82 1.21
C GLU A 525 13.97 -22.56 2.32
N CYS A 526 13.25 -23.28 3.19
CA CYS A 526 13.39 -24.74 3.38
C CYS A 526 12.38 -25.26 4.42
N ASP A 527 11.50 -26.15 3.94
CA ASP A 527 10.97 -27.41 4.51
C ASP A 527 10.55 -27.51 6.00
N GLU A 528 9.30 -27.94 6.22
CA GLU A 528 8.95 -29.35 6.55
C GLU A 528 7.49 -29.49 7.02
N THR A 529 6.75 -30.37 6.32
CA THR A 529 5.73 -31.33 6.79
C THR A 529 4.44 -30.89 7.52
N ASP A 530 3.33 -31.25 6.88
CA ASP A 530 2.14 -31.94 7.40
C ASP A 530 1.46 -31.49 8.70
N GLY A 531 0.18 -31.13 8.56
CA GLY A 531 -0.86 -31.86 9.28
C GLY A 531 -1.89 -31.07 10.10
N VAL A 532 -3.10 -31.04 9.54
CA VAL A 532 -4.41 -31.27 10.24
C VAL A 532 -5.09 -30.08 10.94
N ASP A 533 -6.03 -29.47 10.20
CA ASP A 533 -7.50 -29.52 10.38
C ASP A 533 -8.16 -29.04 11.70
N SER A 534 -9.12 -28.11 11.59
CA SER A 534 -10.57 -28.35 11.87
C SER A 534 -11.41 -27.07 12.18
N THR A 535 -12.40 -26.85 11.29
CA THR A 535 -13.84 -26.53 11.51
C THR A 535 -14.35 -25.23 12.19
N GLU A 536 -14.98 -24.38 11.35
CA GLU A 536 -16.43 -23.96 11.28
C GLU A 536 -17.24 -23.66 12.57
N ASN A 537 -17.84 -22.47 12.70
CA ASN A 537 -19.18 -22.01 12.23
C ASN A 537 -20.35 -22.84 12.84
N ASP A 538 -21.53 -22.35 13.20
CA ASP A 538 -22.24 -21.08 12.99
C ASP A 538 -23.41 -21.00 14.01
N ASP A 539 -24.09 -19.86 13.97
CA ASP A 539 -25.15 -19.37 14.83
C ASP A 539 -26.58 -19.94 14.53
N ILE A 540 -27.45 -19.84 15.55
CA ILE A 540 -28.93 -19.70 15.52
C ILE A 540 -29.80 -20.95 15.25
N GLY A 541 -30.71 -21.18 16.21
CA GLY A 541 -31.79 -22.17 16.13
C GLY A 541 -33.19 -21.62 15.88
N GLN A 542 -34.15 -22.54 15.78
CA GLN A 542 -35.39 -22.59 16.58
C GLN A 542 -36.28 -23.76 16.08
N ASP A 543 -36.33 -24.82 16.90
CA ASP A 543 -37.52 -25.49 17.50
C ASP A 543 -38.74 -25.89 16.64
N PRO A 544 -39.67 -26.74 17.15
CA PRO A 544 -39.57 -27.93 18.01
C PRO A 544 -40.34 -29.12 17.40
N ASP A 545 -39.91 -30.38 17.60
CA ASP A 545 -40.83 -31.52 17.84
C ASP A 545 -40.08 -32.83 18.14
N TYR A 546 -40.15 -33.20 19.42
CA TYR A 546 -40.40 -34.54 19.97
C TYR A 546 -39.47 -35.75 19.63
N GLN A 547 -38.64 -36.10 20.64
CA GLN A 547 -38.33 -37.42 21.26
C GLN A 547 -38.00 -38.65 20.38
N SER A 548 -37.12 -39.59 20.72
CA SER A 548 -36.19 -39.88 21.82
C SER A 548 -35.46 -41.20 21.49
N GLN A 549 -34.40 -41.52 22.24
CA GLN A 549 -33.70 -42.82 22.44
C GLN A 549 -32.35 -42.96 21.70
N THR A 550 -31.17 -42.77 22.31
CA THR A 550 -30.46 -43.60 23.34
C THR A 550 -30.51 -45.08 22.98
N GLU A 551 -29.43 -45.72 22.54
CA GLU A 551 -28.26 -46.25 23.26
C GLU A 551 -27.97 -47.58 22.49
N ASN A 552 -26.82 -48.24 22.41
CA ASN A 552 -25.52 -48.27 23.06
C ASN A 552 -24.71 -49.34 22.30
N GLU A 553 -23.43 -49.45 22.65
CA GLU A 553 -22.64 -50.70 22.67
C GLU A 553 -22.22 -51.31 21.31
N GLU A 554 -21.08 -51.97 21.15
CA GLU A 554 -19.78 -52.12 21.83
C GLU A 554 -19.02 -53.17 20.99
N ASN A 555 -17.68 -53.13 21.03
CA ASN A 555 -16.74 -54.25 20.80
C ASN A 555 -16.51 -54.85 19.38
N GLU A 556 -15.28 -54.59 18.91
CA GLU A 556 -14.30 -55.48 18.25
C GLU A 556 -14.48 -57.03 18.35
N PRO A 557 -13.64 -57.85 17.69
CA PRO A 557 -13.03 -57.80 16.33
C PRO A 557 -13.15 -59.19 15.63
N TYR A 558 -12.55 -59.39 14.45
CA TYR A 558 -11.83 -60.61 13.98
C TYR A 558 -11.77 -60.72 12.44
N GLU A 559 -10.52 -60.69 11.94
CA GLU A 559 -9.88 -61.55 10.92
C GLU A 559 -10.58 -62.02 9.62
N PHE A 560 -9.83 -61.84 8.52
CA PHE A 560 -9.31 -62.87 7.59
C PHE A 560 -9.62 -62.70 6.09
N ASP A 561 -8.52 -62.62 5.32
CA ASP A 561 -8.24 -63.09 3.96
C ASP A 561 -9.12 -62.71 2.76
N SER A 562 -8.49 -62.17 1.70
CA SER A 562 -7.83 -63.00 0.68
C SER A 562 -7.38 -62.19 -0.55
N ASP A 563 -6.06 -62.27 -0.80
CA ASP A 563 -5.32 -62.43 -2.07
C ASP A 563 -6.05 -62.28 -3.42
N TYR A 564 -5.42 -61.56 -4.37
CA TYR A 564 -4.65 -62.18 -5.47
C TYR A 564 -3.90 -61.12 -6.31
N GLU A 565 -2.58 -61.08 -6.11
CA GLU A 565 -1.53 -61.30 -7.12
C GLU A 565 -1.78 -60.92 -8.60
N SER A 566 -0.97 -60.01 -9.16
CA SER A 566 0.38 -60.32 -9.69
C SER A 566 0.81 -59.50 -10.93
N THR A 567 1.93 -58.80 -10.72
CA THR A 567 3.20 -58.76 -11.49
C THR A 567 3.32 -58.20 -12.91
N GLU A 568 4.18 -57.17 -12.96
CA GLU A 568 5.44 -57.06 -13.73
C GLU A 568 5.43 -56.75 -15.23
N GLY A 569 6.25 -55.73 -15.58
CA GLY A 569 7.44 -56.06 -16.36
C GLY A 569 7.64 -55.33 -17.69
N MET A 570 8.40 -54.23 -17.63
CA MET A 570 9.54 -53.91 -18.51
C MET A 570 9.41 -53.87 -20.05
N SER A 571 9.88 -52.73 -20.60
CA SER A 571 11.02 -52.64 -21.54
C SER A 571 10.79 -52.52 -23.07
N LEU A 572 11.32 -51.40 -23.59
CA LEU A 572 12.08 -51.15 -24.85
C LEU A 572 11.36 -51.02 -26.21
N CYS A 573 11.56 -49.83 -26.78
CA CYS A 573 11.97 -49.44 -28.15
C CYS A 573 11.61 -50.32 -29.36
N GLU A 574 11.02 -49.72 -30.42
CA GLU A 574 11.70 -49.38 -31.70
C GLU A 574 10.69 -48.91 -32.79
N GLU A 575 11.08 -47.82 -33.46
CA GLU A 575 11.09 -47.51 -34.92
C GLU A 575 9.86 -47.62 -35.87
N GLU A 576 9.67 -46.49 -36.59
CA GLU A 576 9.49 -46.30 -38.05
C GLU A 576 8.16 -46.57 -38.80
N LYS A 577 7.55 -45.44 -39.24
CA LYS A 577 7.30 -44.94 -40.62
C LYS A 577 6.52 -45.74 -41.71
N GLU A 578 5.67 -44.93 -42.37
CA GLU A 578 5.32 -44.82 -43.82
C GLU A 578 4.15 -45.65 -44.43
N GLU A 579 3.18 -44.87 -44.97
CA GLU A 579 2.43 -44.92 -46.28
C GLU A 579 1.85 -46.26 -46.80
N GLU A 580 0.65 -46.37 -47.39
CA GLU A 580 0.14 -45.85 -48.69
C GLU A 580 -1.36 -46.28 -48.87
N GLU A 581 -2.13 -45.51 -49.67
CA GLU A 581 -3.09 -45.87 -50.77
C GLU A 581 -4.12 -47.03 -50.61
N GLU A 582 -5.27 -47.13 -51.29
CA GLU A 582 -6.14 -46.43 -52.25
C GLU A 582 -7.47 -47.24 -52.25
N ALA A 583 -8.55 -46.67 -52.78
CA ALA A 583 -9.91 -47.23 -52.89
C ALA A 583 -9.98 -48.51 -53.78
N PRO A 584 -11.14 -49.23 -53.94
CA PRO A 584 -12.26 -48.71 -54.78
C PRO A 584 -13.70 -49.28 -54.53
N ASN A 585 -14.71 -48.55 -55.06
CA ASN A 585 -15.88 -48.96 -55.89
C ASN A 585 -16.81 -50.15 -55.49
N SER A 586 -18.12 -50.20 -55.78
CA SER A 586 -19.06 -49.39 -56.60
C SER A 586 -20.49 -49.98 -56.53
N GLU A 587 -21.47 -49.19 -57.03
CA GLU A 587 -22.74 -49.57 -57.73
C GLU A 587 -23.89 -50.22 -56.90
N ASP A 588 -25.19 -49.97 -57.10
CA ASP A 588 -26.05 -49.23 -58.06
C ASP A 588 -27.48 -49.26 -57.40
N GLY A 589 -28.51 -48.43 -57.63
CA GLY A 589 -28.81 -47.34 -58.55
C GLY A 589 -30.32 -46.96 -58.42
N GLY A 590 -30.77 -45.86 -59.05
CA GLY A 590 -32.20 -45.65 -59.42
C GLY A 590 -32.85 -44.26 -59.21
N ASP A 591 -32.50 -43.30 -60.08
CA ASP A 591 -33.29 -42.21 -60.73
C ASP A 591 -34.38 -41.36 -60.02
N SER A 592 -34.18 -40.04 -59.95
CA SER A 592 -34.62 -39.07 -60.99
C SER A 592 -34.33 -37.61 -60.57
N SER A 593 -33.85 -36.81 -61.52
CA SER A 593 -33.14 -35.54 -61.32
C SER A 593 -33.78 -34.35 -62.03
N THR A 594 -33.21 -33.18 -61.71
CA THR A 594 -33.13 -31.88 -62.40
C THR A 594 -34.13 -30.79 -61.98
N ASP A 595 -33.73 -29.59 -61.53
CA ASP A 595 -32.40 -28.99 -61.31
C ASP A 595 -32.55 -27.72 -60.45
N GLY A 596 -31.50 -27.37 -59.69
CA GLY A 596 -31.05 -25.97 -59.58
C GLY A 596 -30.91 -25.34 -58.20
N ASP A 597 -29.88 -25.78 -57.46
CA ASP A 597 -28.84 -25.02 -56.72
C ASP A 597 -29.26 -23.92 -55.70
N ASP A 598 -28.68 -23.79 -54.50
CA ASP A 598 -27.39 -24.27 -53.98
C ASP A 598 -27.53 -24.32 -52.44
N ASP A 599 -27.26 -25.49 -51.84
CA ASP A 599 -27.45 -25.80 -50.42
C ASP A 599 -26.09 -26.12 -49.81
N THR A 600 -25.63 -25.28 -48.87
CA THR A 600 -24.58 -25.64 -47.91
C THR A 600 -25.12 -25.42 -46.50
N GLY A 601 -25.81 -26.44 -45.98
CA GLY A 601 -25.45 -27.07 -44.70
C GLY A 601 -25.35 -26.15 -43.48
N ASP A 602 -26.38 -25.34 -43.25
CA ASP A 602 -26.71 -24.81 -41.92
C ASP A 602 -27.13 -25.98 -41.01
N HIS A 603 -26.29 -26.36 -40.05
CA HIS A 603 -26.79 -26.92 -38.79
C HIS A 603 -25.76 -26.82 -37.64
N MET A 604 -26.26 -26.20 -36.56
CA MET A 604 -25.80 -26.26 -35.16
C MET A 604 -24.63 -25.37 -34.74
N TYR A 605 -24.89 -24.07 -34.51
CA TYR A 605 -24.26 -23.29 -33.42
C TYR A 605 -25.09 -22.02 -33.09
N TYR A 606 -26.33 -22.20 -32.65
CA TYR A 606 -27.11 -21.14 -31.99
C TYR A 606 -28.10 -21.80 -31.00
N ASN A 607 -27.67 -22.03 -29.76
CA ASN A 607 -28.53 -22.20 -28.56
C ASN A 607 -27.73 -22.65 -27.32
N TRP A 608 -26.82 -21.82 -26.78
CA TRP A 608 -26.29 -22.08 -25.42
C TRP A 608 -25.93 -20.82 -24.60
N VAL A 609 -26.72 -19.75 -24.74
CA VAL A 609 -26.57 -18.52 -23.91
C VAL A 609 -27.87 -18.12 -23.17
N LEU A 610 -28.96 -18.89 -23.27
CA LEU A 610 -30.25 -18.51 -22.65
C LEU A 610 -30.87 -19.52 -21.67
N GLN A 611 -30.13 -20.49 -21.14
CA GLN A 611 -30.68 -21.45 -20.17
C GLN A 611 -29.74 -21.80 -19.02
N THR A 612 -29.57 -20.90 -18.05
CA THR A 612 -29.30 -21.25 -16.64
C THR A 612 -29.49 -20.03 -15.73
N PHE A 613 -30.75 -19.61 -15.57
CA PHE A 613 -31.18 -18.85 -14.38
C PHE A 613 -32.29 -19.64 -13.69
N ASN A 614 -31.96 -20.32 -12.58
CA ASN A 614 -32.93 -20.88 -11.65
C ASN A 614 -32.36 -20.83 -10.20
N PRO A 615 -32.90 -20.00 -9.27
CA PRO A 615 -32.26 -19.76 -7.97
C PRO A 615 -32.70 -20.70 -6.82
N TRP A 616 -33.29 -21.87 -7.05
CA TRP A 616 -33.98 -22.64 -5.99
C TRP A 616 -33.61 -24.13 -5.85
N SER A 617 -32.37 -24.52 -6.11
CA SER A 617 -31.93 -25.91 -5.88
C SER A 617 -30.49 -26.01 -5.39
N ALA A 618 -30.27 -26.11 -4.07
CA ALA A 618 -29.22 -26.93 -3.45
C ALA A 618 -29.14 -26.70 -1.92
N THR A 619 -30.06 -27.33 -1.18
CA THR A 619 -29.83 -27.73 0.22
C THR A 619 -29.76 -29.25 0.25
N ARG A 620 -28.55 -29.82 0.32
CA ARG A 620 -28.22 -31.15 0.87
C ARG A 620 -26.72 -31.36 0.71
N GLY A 621 -26.06 -31.70 1.81
CA GLY A 621 -24.62 -31.60 1.98
C GLY A 621 -23.79 -32.63 1.23
N GLU A 622 -22.66 -32.16 0.72
CA GLU A 622 -21.42 -32.89 0.54
C GLU A 622 -20.26 -31.96 0.94
N PHE A 623 -19.36 -32.47 1.77
CA PHE A 623 -18.33 -31.73 2.49
C PHE A 623 -17.06 -31.61 1.61
N GLN A 624 -17.09 -30.78 0.57
CA GLN A 624 -15.89 -30.32 -0.17
C GLN A 624 -16.29 -29.26 -1.22
N MET A 625 -16.63 -28.05 -0.76
CA MET A 625 -16.59 -26.79 -1.54
C MET A 625 -17.17 -25.67 -0.66
N ARG A 626 -16.31 -24.86 -0.03
CA ARG A 626 -16.76 -23.56 0.48
C ARG A 626 -16.94 -22.61 -0.69
N VAL A 627 -18.16 -22.55 -1.22
CA VAL A 627 -18.60 -21.53 -2.18
C VAL A 627 -19.00 -20.29 -1.39
N GLY A 628 -18.12 -19.29 -1.37
CA GLY A 628 -18.50 -17.90 -1.14
C GLY A 628 -19.06 -17.31 -2.43
N TYR A 629 -20.19 -16.62 -2.35
CA TYR A 629 -20.83 -15.95 -3.47
C TYR A 629 -19.93 -14.80 -3.98
N PHE A 630 -19.27 -15.03 -5.12
CA PHE A 630 -18.41 -14.19 -5.98
C PHE A 630 -17.07 -14.87 -6.36
N ASP A 631 -17.00 -16.20 -6.41
CA ASP A 631 -15.93 -16.88 -7.16
C ASP A 631 -16.48 -17.32 -8.52
N SER A 632 -16.24 -16.51 -9.54
CA SER A 632 -16.28 -17.04 -10.90
C SER A 632 -15.02 -17.86 -11.12
N PRO A 633 -15.09 -19.12 -11.60
CA PRO A 633 -13.94 -19.91 -11.99
C PRO A 633 -13.40 -19.43 -13.35
N MET A 634 -13.11 -18.14 -13.45
CA MET A 634 -12.57 -17.49 -14.66
C MET A 634 -11.06 -17.49 -14.53
N SER A 635 -10.39 -18.52 -15.07
CA SER A 635 -8.95 -18.61 -14.90
C SER A 635 -8.22 -17.58 -15.76
N GLY A 636 -7.36 -16.81 -15.10
CA GLY A 636 -6.36 -15.92 -15.67
C GLY A 636 -4.97 -16.21 -15.10
N TYR A 637 -3.96 -15.45 -15.49
CA TYR A 637 -2.61 -15.56 -14.92
C TYR A 637 -2.64 -15.14 -13.43
N SER A 638 -1.96 -15.91 -12.56
CA SER A 638 -1.86 -15.56 -11.14
C SER A 638 -0.89 -14.39 -10.94
N ALA A 639 -1.28 -13.41 -10.12
CA ALA A 639 -0.39 -12.33 -9.71
C ALA A 639 0.84 -12.84 -8.91
N ASP A 640 0.74 -14.03 -8.29
CA ASP A 640 1.86 -14.67 -7.60
C ASP A 640 2.95 -15.16 -8.58
N ALA A 641 2.56 -15.49 -9.82
CA ALA A 641 3.45 -16.06 -10.82
C ALA A 641 3.97 -15.00 -11.82
N ILE A 642 3.30 -13.85 -11.95
CA ILE A 642 3.79 -12.69 -12.71
C ILE A 642 3.21 -11.39 -12.13
N SER A 643 4.08 -10.39 -11.93
CA SER A 643 3.66 -9.10 -11.37
C SER A 643 2.91 -8.24 -12.40
N PRO A 644 2.03 -7.32 -11.96
CA PRO A 644 1.38 -6.36 -12.85
C PRO A 644 2.37 -5.46 -13.60
N GLU A 645 3.53 -5.18 -13.01
CA GLU A 645 4.59 -4.40 -13.65
C GLU A 645 5.25 -5.19 -14.79
N GLU A 646 5.59 -6.46 -14.55
CA GLU A 646 6.10 -7.36 -15.60
C GLU A 646 5.08 -7.54 -16.73
N ALA A 647 3.78 -7.59 -16.43
CA ALA A 647 2.72 -7.78 -17.43
C ALA A 647 2.18 -6.48 -18.06
N ARG A 648 2.79 -5.32 -17.76
CA ARG A 648 2.27 -4.02 -18.23
C ARG A 648 2.26 -3.92 -19.75
N GLY A 649 1.11 -3.56 -20.32
CA GLY A 649 0.91 -3.43 -21.78
C GLY A 649 0.60 -4.75 -22.50
N CYS A 650 0.40 -5.86 -21.77
CA CYS A 650 0.01 -7.13 -22.37
C CYS A 650 -1.39 -7.12 -22.99
N ARG A 651 -2.26 -6.21 -22.56
CA ARG A 651 -3.62 -6.02 -23.09
C ARG A 651 -3.73 -4.91 -24.13
N THR A 652 -2.62 -4.22 -24.40
CA THR A 652 -2.60 -3.03 -25.25
C THR A 652 -2.36 -3.46 -26.70
N ALA A 653 -3.31 -3.15 -27.56
CA ALA A 653 -3.26 -3.35 -28.99
C ALA A 653 -3.02 -2.02 -29.73
N GLN A 654 -2.29 -2.11 -30.83
CA GLN A 654 -2.14 -1.05 -31.83
C GLN A 654 -2.37 -1.67 -33.21
N PHE A 655 -2.75 -0.83 -34.17
CA PHE A 655 -3.16 -1.27 -35.49
C PHE A 655 -2.38 -0.53 -36.57
N LEU A 656 -2.02 -1.25 -37.64
CA LEU A 656 -1.38 -0.68 -38.82
C LEU A 656 -2.44 -0.55 -39.90
N MET A 657 -2.69 0.69 -40.33
CA MET A 657 -3.80 1.07 -41.19
C MET A 657 -3.30 1.68 -42.50
N HIS A 658 -4.02 1.44 -43.59
CA HIS A 658 -3.78 2.08 -44.86
C HIS A 658 -4.26 3.54 -44.84
N LYS A 659 -3.51 4.45 -45.47
CA LYS A 659 -3.91 5.86 -45.61
C LYS A 659 -4.93 6.00 -46.75
N LEU A 660 -6.21 5.77 -46.44
CA LEU A 660 -7.30 5.87 -47.41
C LEU A 660 -7.64 7.31 -47.83
N THR A 661 -7.28 8.30 -47.02
CA THR A 661 -7.57 9.73 -47.27
C THR A 661 -6.53 10.34 -48.23
N PRO A 662 -6.91 11.20 -49.21
CA PRO A 662 -5.94 11.92 -50.03
C PRO A 662 -4.91 12.66 -49.15
N LYS A 663 -3.63 12.62 -49.54
CA LYS A 663 -2.45 13.11 -48.79
C LYS A 663 -2.62 14.52 -48.18
N ASP A 664 -3.53 15.33 -48.70
CA ASP A 664 -3.82 16.70 -48.26
C ASP A 664 -4.64 16.83 -46.95
N GLN A 665 -5.34 15.77 -46.50
CA GLN A 665 -6.10 15.79 -45.23
C GLN A 665 -5.37 15.12 -44.05
N TRP A 666 -4.35 14.32 -44.34
CA TRP A 666 -3.50 13.68 -43.33
C TRP A 666 -2.58 14.71 -42.68
N ARG A 667 -2.51 14.71 -41.33
CA ARG A 667 -1.63 15.63 -40.58
C ARG A 667 -0.74 14.84 -39.63
N ALA A 668 0.58 14.96 -39.82
CA ALA A 668 1.56 14.42 -38.88
C ALA A 668 1.45 15.10 -37.50
N ASP A 669 1.45 14.31 -36.45
CA ASP A 669 1.59 14.72 -35.05
C ASP A 669 3.03 14.48 -34.54
N GLN A 670 3.29 14.78 -33.26
CA GLN A 670 4.62 14.64 -32.64
C GLN A 670 5.05 13.18 -32.40
N LEU A 671 4.14 12.21 -32.55
CA LEU A 671 4.36 10.79 -32.29
C LEU A 671 4.51 9.97 -33.59
N HIS A 672 4.45 10.62 -34.76
CA HIS A 672 4.65 9.96 -36.05
C HIS A 672 6.13 9.65 -36.32
N GLU A 673 6.38 8.43 -36.79
CA GLU A 673 7.70 8.02 -37.27
C GLU A 673 7.99 8.53 -38.69
N PRO A 674 9.28 8.70 -39.07
CA PRO A 674 9.65 9.17 -40.41
C PRO A 674 9.10 8.31 -41.58
N TRP A 675 8.94 7.00 -41.36
CA TRP A 675 8.37 6.09 -42.35
C TRP A 675 6.85 6.28 -42.51
N GLU A 676 6.15 6.72 -41.45
CA GLU A 676 4.73 7.05 -41.51
C GLU A 676 4.49 8.31 -42.31
N ILE A 677 5.45 9.24 -42.42
CA ILE A 677 5.25 10.48 -43.19
C ILE A 677 5.25 10.20 -44.69
N ASN A 678 6.21 9.41 -45.16
CA ASN A 678 6.44 9.18 -46.59
C ASN A 678 5.74 7.93 -47.14
N GLY A 679 5.33 6.99 -46.27
CA GLY A 679 4.68 5.73 -46.66
C GLY A 679 3.17 5.82 -46.81
N ASP A 680 2.58 4.74 -47.33
CA ASP A 680 1.14 4.57 -47.52
C ASP A 680 0.43 4.00 -46.28
N TRP A 681 1.21 3.62 -45.26
CA TRP A 681 0.73 3.04 -44.00
C TRP A 681 0.99 3.97 -42.82
N SER A 682 0.13 3.91 -41.81
CA SER A 682 0.27 4.67 -40.56
C SER A 682 -0.19 3.87 -39.36
N LEU A 683 0.41 4.15 -38.20
CA LEU A 683 -0.01 3.58 -36.94
C LEU A 683 -1.28 4.26 -36.43
N SER A 684 -2.16 3.49 -35.81
CA SER A 684 -3.26 4.00 -35.03
C SER A 684 -2.82 4.47 -33.63
N GLY A 685 -3.78 4.92 -32.83
CA GLY A 685 -3.62 5.00 -31.37
C GLY A 685 -3.58 3.61 -30.73
N ILE A 686 -3.72 3.54 -29.41
CA ILE A 686 -3.76 2.27 -28.68
C ILE A 686 -5.16 1.98 -28.13
N CYS A 687 -5.47 0.70 -27.95
CA CYS A 687 -6.68 0.21 -27.30
C CYS A 687 -6.29 -0.83 -26.24
N ASP A 688 -6.92 -0.80 -25.06
CA ASP A 688 -6.72 -1.80 -24.02
C ASP A 688 -7.90 -2.77 -24.01
N GLY A 689 -7.65 -4.04 -24.31
CA GLY A 689 -8.69 -5.04 -24.51
C GLY A 689 -9.44 -4.79 -25.82
N THR A 690 -9.21 -5.66 -26.79
CA THR A 690 -9.92 -5.63 -28.07
C THR A 690 -11.23 -6.41 -27.94
N PRO A 691 -12.39 -5.83 -28.30
CA PRO A 691 -13.64 -6.56 -28.37
C PRO A 691 -13.54 -7.67 -29.42
N SER A 692 -14.39 -8.69 -29.32
CA SER A 692 -14.45 -9.73 -30.33
C SER A 692 -14.90 -9.17 -31.67
N ARG A 693 -14.44 -9.80 -32.75
CA ARG A 693 -14.90 -9.55 -34.12
C ARG A 693 -16.43 -9.54 -34.23
N ASP A 694 -17.09 -10.48 -33.55
CA ASP A 694 -18.55 -10.66 -33.63
C ASP A 694 -19.33 -9.73 -32.69
N THR A 695 -18.65 -8.94 -31.85
CA THR A 695 -19.29 -8.10 -30.83
C THR A 695 -19.22 -6.62 -31.13
N ASP A 696 -18.03 -6.08 -31.41
CA ASP A 696 -17.84 -4.64 -31.58
C ASP A 696 -16.50 -4.33 -32.26
N ILE A 697 -16.33 -3.10 -32.73
CA ILE A 697 -15.11 -2.61 -33.38
C ILE A 697 -14.19 -1.96 -32.32
N PRO A 698 -12.88 -2.23 -32.31
CA PRO A 698 -11.97 -1.62 -31.35
C PRO A 698 -11.85 -0.10 -31.55
N THR A 699 -11.92 0.63 -30.43
CA THR A 699 -11.77 2.08 -30.37
C THR A 699 -10.41 2.48 -29.81
N VAL A 700 -9.61 3.23 -30.58
CA VAL A 700 -8.25 3.65 -30.20
C VAL A 700 -8.14 5.06 -29.62
N TRP A 701 -7.10 5.28 -28.81
CA TRP A 701 -6.75 6.56 -28.21
C TRP A 701 -5.23 6.85 -28.28
N PRO A 702 -4.82 8.08 -28.62
CA PRO A 702 -5.61 9.11 -29.29
C PRO A 702 -5.99 8.65 -30.70
N ALA A 703 -7.14 9.10 -31.22
CA ALA A 703 -7.50 8.86 -32.61
C ALA A 703 -6.47 9.51 -33.54
N ARG A 704 -5.82 8.72 -34.38
CA ARG A 704 -4.84 9.19 -35.37
C ARG A 704 -5.50 9.23 -36.74
N ASN A 705 -5.20 10.27 -37.53
CA ASN A 705 -5.82 10.52 -38.83
C ASN A 705 -7.35 10.72 -38.81
N GLY A 706 -7.92 11.04 -37.65
CA GLY A 706 -9.37 11.18 -37.48
C GLY A 706 -10.13 9.84 -37.48
N ILE A 707 -9.41 8.72 -37.40
CA ILE A 707 -9.98 7.37 -37.33
C ILE A 707 -9.87 6.91 -35.88
N GLN A 708 -11.03 6.69 -35.26
CA GLN A 708 -11.14 6.26 -33.87
C GLN A 708 -11.55 4.79 -33.77
N ASP A 709 -12.49 4.35 -34.61
CA ASP A 709 -12.94 2.97 -34.67
C ASP A 709 -12.25 2.28 -35.86
N ILE A 710 -11.62 1.14 -35.61
CA ILE A 710 -10.74 0.48 -36.57
C ILE A 710 -11.23 -0.92 -36.88
N GLU A 711 -11.62 -1.13 -38.12
CA GLU A 711 -11.86 -2.47 -38.63
C GLU A 711 -10.52 -3.22 -38.74
N THR A 712 -10.41 -4.37 -38.09
CA THR A 712 -9.16 -5.10 -37.92
C THR A 712 -9.42 -6.59 -37.85
N ASP A 713 -8.50 -7.40 -38.38
CA ASP A 713 -8.56 -8.86 -38.27
C ASP A 713 -7.17 -9.47 -38.52
N ASN A 714 -6.95 -10.67 -37.96
CA ASN A 714 -5.78 -11.51 -38.22
C ASN A 714 -5.93 -12.40 -39.44
N VAL A 715 -7.16 -12.68 -39.85
CA VAL A 715 -7.47 -13.53 -41.01
C VAL A 715 -8.54 -12.84 -41.86
N LYS A 716 -8.42 -12.95 -43.19
CA LYS A 716 -9.51 -12.55 -44.08
C LYS A 716 -10.53 -13.67 -44.21
N PHE A 717 -11.80 -13.37 -43.94
CA PHE A 717 -12.90 -14.30 -44.17
C PHE A 717 -13.59 -14.00 -45.50
N ARG A 718 -14.29 -15.02 -46.05
CA ARG A 718 -14.98 -14.90 -47.33
C ARG A 718 -16.11 -13.85 -47.25
N GLY A 719 -16.06 -12.84 -48.12
CA GLY A 719 -17.09 -11.79 -48.23
C GLY A 719 -16.68 -10.40 -47.71
N GLU A 720 -15.50 -10.28 -47.10
CA GLU A 720 -14.97 -9.01 -46.55
C GLU A 720 -14.34 -8.10 -47.64
N THR A 721 -14.20 -6.81 -47.30
CA THR A 721 -13.67 -5.70 -48.12
C THR A 721 -12.22 -5.93 -48.62
N ALA A 722 -11.61 -4.95 -49.28
CA ALA A 722 -10.24 -5.09 -49.77
C ALA A 722 -9.28 -5.36 -48.58
N SER A 723 -8.22 -6.14 -48.78
CA SER A 723 -7.27 -6.48 -47.70
C SER A 723 -6.63 -5.25 -47.05
N ASP A 724 -6.53 -4.16 -47.79
CA ASP A 724 -5.96 -2.89 -47.33
C ASP A 724 -6.92 -2.08 -46.45
N ASP A 725 -8.22 -2.40 -46.47
CA ASP A 725 -9.23 -1.76 -45.61
C ASP A 725 -9.21 -2.35 -44.19
N ILE A 726 -8.71 -3.59 -44.02
CA ILE A 726 -8.63 -4.28 -42.73
C ILE A 726 -7.26 -4.02 -42.10
N ALA A 727 -7.24 -3.34 -40.95
CA ALA A 727 -6.01 -3.06 -40.22
C ALA A 727 -5.37 -4.33 -39.65
N MET A 728 -4.04 -4.31 -39.51
CA MET A 728 -3.28 -5.41 -38.90
C MET A 728 -3.08 -5.14 -37.40
N PRO A 729 -3.58 -6.02 -36.50
CA PRO A 729 -3.45 -5.85 -35.06
C PRO A 729 -2.11 -6.37 -34.52
N PHE A 730 -1.48 -5.65 -33.60
CA PHE A 730 -0.27 -6.10 -32.90
C PHE A 730 -0.10 -5.44 -31.54
N HIS A 731 0.69 -6.10 -30.70
CA HIS A 731 1.27 -5.49 -29.51
C HIS A 731 2.31 -4.43 -29.91
N PRO A 732 2.29 -3.22 -29.33
CA PRO A 732 3.31 -2.19 -29.59
C PRO A 732 4.75 -2.69 -29.37
N TRP A 733 4.94 -3.54 -28.36
CA TRP A 733 6.22 -4.15 -28.03
C TRP A 733 6.70 -5.16 -29.09
N CYS A 734 5.80 -5.91 -29.73
CA CYS A 734 6.16 -6.78 -30.84
C CYS A 734 6.56 -5.96 -32.08
N PHE A 735 5.87 -4.86 -32.34
CA PHE A 735 6.19 -3.97 -33.46
C PHE A 735 7.52 -3.25 -33.28
N ASP A 736 7.91 -2.91 -32.05
CA ASP A 736 9.24 -2.39 -31.72
C ASP A 736 10.35 -3.38 -32.10
N ILE A 737 10.18 -4.66 -31.74
CA ILE A 737 11.11 -5.73 -32.08
C ILE A 737 11.21 -5.91 -33.61
N PHE A 738 10.07 -5.86 -34.32
CA PHE A 738 10.05 -5.82 -35.78
C PHE A 738 10.83 -4.62 -36.34
N CYS A 739 10.61 -3.42 -35.80
CA CYS A 739 11.32 -2.22 -36.25
C CYS A 739 12.84 -2.35 -36.08
N ARG A 740 13.29 -2.94 -34.97
CA ARG A 740 14.71 -3.20 -34.72
C ARG A 740 15.29 -4.19 -35.73
N GLN A 741 14.65 -5.34 -35.91
CA GLN A 741 15.12 -6.34 -36.88
C GLN A 741 15.08 -5.82 -38.31
N SER A 742 14.02 -5.11 -38.68
CA SER A 742 13.88 -4.52 -40.00
C SER A 742 14.99 -3.50 -40.28
N LYS A 743 15.35 -2.64 -39.32
CA LYS A 743 16.46 -1.70 -39.47
C LYS A 743 17.79 -2.43 -39.70
N VAL A 744 18.05 -3.51 -38.97
CA VAL A 744 19.27 -4.31 -39.16
C VAL A 744 19.30 -4.96 -40.55
N GLN A 745 18.18 -5.57 -40.97
CA GLN A 745 18.15 -6.41 -42.16
C GLN A 745 17.91 -5.64 -43.48
N PHE A 746 17.22 -4.50 -43.42
CA PHE A 746 16.83 -3.69 -44.58
C PHE A 746 17.35 -2.25 -44.54
N GLN A 747 18.07 -1.84 -43.48
CA GLN A 747 18.52 -0.45 -43.24
C GLN A 747 17.38 0.58 -43.12
N ARG A 748 16.13 0.11 -43.03
CA ARG A 748 14.90 0.90 -42.84
C ARG A 748 13.83 0.05 -42.16
N VAL A 749 12.79 0.68 -41.62
CA VAL A 749 11.57 -0.03 -41.18
C VAL A 749 10.73 -0.35 -42.42
N ASN A 750 10.69 -1.61 -42.85
CA ASN A 750 10.04 -2.06 -44.09
C ASN A 750 8.57 -2.44 -43.85
N VAL A 751 7.75 -1.44 -43.52
CA VAL A 751 6.32 -1.63 -43.24
C VAL A 751 5.54 -2.05 -44.50
N THR A 752 5.92 -1.52 -45.67
CA THR A 752 5.32 -1.93 -46.94
C THR A 752 5.53 -3.43 -47.20
N GLY A 753 6.74 -3.93 -46.99
CA GLY A 753 7.04 -5.36 -47.10
C GLY A 753 6.26 -6.20 -46.10
N LEU A 754 6.08 -5.72 -44.87
CA LEU A 754 5.27 -6.38 -43.84
C LEU A 754 3.81 -6.53 -44.29
N MET A 755 3.20 -5.47 -44.81
CA MET A 755 1.81 -5.52 -45.29
C MET A 755 1.66 -6.33 -46.57
N ASN A 756 2.64 -6.31 -47.47
CA ASN A 756 2.64 -7.18 -48.65
C ASN A 756 2.66 -8.66 -48.27
N TRP A 757 3.53 -9.04 -47.32
CA TRP A 757 3.56 -10.39 -46.77
C TRP A 757 2.23 -10.75 -46.11
N ARG A 758 1.75 -9.90 -45.19
CA ARG A 758 0.47 -10.10 -44.52
C ARG A 758 -0.62 -10.35 -45.54
N ASN A 759 -0.81 -9.44 -46.50
CA ASN A 759 -1.86 -9.54 -47.52
C ASN A 759 -1.73 -10.77 -48.44
N ALA A 760 -0.51 -11.25 -48.70
CA ALA A 760 -0.26 -12.46 -49.48
C ALA A 760 -0.57 -13.76 -48.71
N GLU A 761 -0.43 -13.72 -47.38
CA GLU A 761 -0.65 -14.85 -46.46
C GLU A 761 -1.79 -14.52 -45.45
N PHE A 762 -2.82 -13.79 -45.90
CA PHE A 762 -3.90 -13.25 -45.06
C PHE A 762 -5.13 -14.18 -45.00
N ASP A 763 -4.93 -15.48 -44.82
CA ASP A 763 -6.00 -16.47 -44.74
C ASP A 763 -5.82 -17.39 -43.52
N TRP A 764 -6.85 -18.19 -43.23
CA TRP A 764 -6.90 -19.04 -42.04
C TRP A 764 -5.79 -20.10 -42.04
N ASP A 765 -5.53 -20.73 -43.19
CA ASP A 765 -4.55 -21.80 -43.31
C ASP A 765 -3.13 -21.26 -43.16
N ALA A 766 -2.86 -20.09 -43.73
CA ALA A 766 -1.59 -19.39 -43.58
C ALA A 766 -1.34 -18.95 -42.12
N PHE A 767 -2.37 -18.47 -41.42
CA PHE A 767 -2.26 -18.07 -40.01
C PHE A 767 -1.94 -19.25 -39.08
N VAL A 768 -2.65 -20.37 -39.22
CA VAL A 768 -2.48 -21.57 -38.37
C VAL A 768 -1.16 -22.30 -38.67
N SER A 769 -0.73 -22.31 -39.93
CA SER A 769 0.52 -22.95 -40.36
C SER A 769 1.79 -22.16 -40.01
N PHE A 770 1.66 -20.92 -39.53
CA PHE A 770 2.81 -20.12 -39.12
C PHE A 770 3.59 -20.83 -37.99
N PRO A 771 4.93 -20.94 -38.09
CA PRO A 771 5.73 -21.62 -37.08
C PRO A 771 5.85 -20.73 -35.84
N ARG A 772 5.08 -21.04 -34.79
CA ARG A 772 5.11 -20.38 -33.48
C ARG A 772 5.64 -21.34 -32.40
N ALA A 773 6.17 -20.76 -31.32
CA ALA A 773 6.52 -21.51 -30.11
C ALA A 773 5.32 -22.36 -29.61
N LYS A 774 5.63 -23.54 -29.05
CA LYS A 774 4.62 -24.55 -28.68
C LYS A 774 3.64 -24.02 -27.63
N GLU A 775 4.16 -23.26 -26.68
CA GLU A 775 3.43 -22.61 -25.60
C GLU A 775 2.43 -21.59 -26.15
N VAL A 776 2.79 -20.85 -27.20
CA VAL A 776 1.87 -19.89 -27.86
C VAL A 776 0.71 -20.62 -28.51
N LYS A 777 0.99 -21.72 -29.24
CA LYS A 777 -0.06 -22.51 -29.89
C LYS A 777 -1.02 -23.14 -28.87
N ARG A 778 -0.53 -23.51 -27.68
CA ARG A 778 -1.37 -24.05 -26.59
C ARG A 778 -2.20 -22.98 -25.90
N SER A 779 -1.65 -21.77 -25.78
CA SER A 779 -2.28 -20.65 -25.07
C SER A 779 -3.05 -19.68 -25.95
N GLN A 780 -3.12 -19.90 -27.27
CA GLN A 780 -3.85 -19.02 -28.19
C GLN A 780 -5.36 -19.00 -27.89
N ASP A 781 -5.98 -20.10 -27.44
CA ASP A 781 -7.45 -20.14 -27.26
C ASP A 781 -7.92 -19.98 -25.80
N GLN A 782 -7.02 -19.58 -24.88
CA GLN A 782 -7.29 -19.63 -23.44
C GLN A 782 -7.96 -18.35 -22.90
N TRP A 783 -9.26 -18.47 -22.56
CA TRP A 783 -10.09 -17.47 -21.88
C TRP A 783 -10.32 -17.82 -20.40
N TRP A 784 -10.23 -19.11 -20.04
CA TRP A 784 -10.46 -19.62 -18.69
C TRP A 784 -9.53 -20.75 -18.23
N SER A 785 -8.40 -20.99 -18.89
CA SER A 785 -7.43 -21.99 -18.40
C SER A 785 -6.00 -21.49 -18.63
N HIS A 786 -5.26 -21.17 -17.58
CA HIS A 786 -3.83 -20.86 -17.66
C HIS A 786 -3.00 -22.16 -17.57
N GLU A 787 -1.95 -22.30 -18.39
CA GLU A 787 -0.93 -23.36 -18.27
C GLU A 787 0.24 -22.83 -17.42
N PRO A 788 0.43 -23.29 -16.16
CA PRO A 788 1.52 -22.84 -15.30
C PRO A 788 2.89 -22.98 -15.96
N GLY A 789 3.75 -21.98 -15.81
CA GLY A 789 5.06 -21.89 -16.48
C GLY A 789 5.05 -21.12 -17.81
N THR A 790 3.87 -20.72 -18.31
CA THR A 790 3.70 -19.91 -19.53
C THR A 790 3.49 -18.42 -19.25
N GLU A 791 3.67 -17.96 -18.00
CA GLU A 791 3.48 -16.57 -17.57
C GLU A 791 4.37 -15.60 -18.33
N TYR A 792 5.54 -16.06 -18.77
CA TYR A 792 6.44 -15.26 -19.59
C TYR A 792 5.80 -14.78 -20.90
N LEU A 793 4.76 -15.44 -21.42
CA LEU A 793 4.06 -15.01 -22.64
C LEU A 793 3.42 -13.62 -22.52
N VAL A 794 3.06 -13.22 -21.29
CA VAL A 794 2.38 -11.95 -21.02
C VAL A 794 3.32 -10.89 -20.43
N ALA A 795 4.60 -11.23 -20.23
CA ALA A 795 5.62 -10.32 -19.72
C ALA A 795 6.11 -9.34 -20.81
N ASN A 796 6.23 -8.06 -20.48
CA ASN A 796 6.74 -7.02 -21.36
C ASN A 796 8.23 -7.28 -21.69
N PRO A 797 8.61 -7.44 -22.97
CA PRO A 797 9.98 -7.76 -23.32
C PRO A 797 10.88 -6.54 -23.35
N LEU A 798 10.34 -5.32 -23.36
CA LEU A 798 11.13 -4.09 -23.37
C LEU A 798 11.44 -3.61 -21.95
N ASN A 799 10.56 -3.90 -20.99
CA ASN A 799 10.77 -3.64 -19.58
C ASN A 799 10.97 -4.95 -18.81
N VAL A 800 12.23 -5.30 -18.52
CA VAL A 800 12.60 -6.53 -17.80
C VAL A 800 13.16 -6.13 -16.42
N PRO A 801 12.35 -6.22 -15.34
CA PRO A 801 12.81 -5.96 -13.98
C PRO A 801 14.06 -6.80 -13.64
N GLY A 802 15.00 -6.22 -12.88
CA GLY A 802 16.27 -6.87 -12.50
C GLY A 802 17.35 -6.98 -13.59
N LEU A 803 17.00 -6.93 -14.89
CA LEU A 803 17.97 -7.13 -15.99
C LEU A 803 19.11 -6.10 -15.97
N SER A 804 18.80 -4.83 -15.74
CA SER A 804 19.80 -3.75 -15.73
C SER A 804 20.87 -3.95 -14.66
N GLU A 805 20.49 -4.41 -13.48
CA GLU A 805 21.40 -4.65 -12.36
C GLU A 805 22.32 -5.85 -12.65
N ILE A 806 21.74 -6.93 -13.18
CA ILE A 806 22.48 -8.11 -13.61
C ILE A 806 23.54 -7.74 -14.65
N LEU A 807 23.17 -6.97 -15.67
CA LEU A 807 24.08 -6.56 -16.74
C LEU A 807 25.17 -5.60 -16.25
N LEU A 808 24.82 -4.60 -15.43
CA LEU A 808 25.78 -3.63 -14.90
C LEU A 808 26.79 -4.26 -13.94
N SER A 809 26.43 -5.34 -13.23
CA SER A 809 27.35 -6.12 -12.40
C SER A 809 28.55 -6.70 -13.17
N ALA A 810 28.44 -6.82 -14.49
CA ALA A 810 29.49 -7.32 -15.37
C ALA A 810 30.41 -6.22 -15.92
N VAL A 811 30.16 -4.94 -15.64
CA VAL A 811 30.96 -3.81 -16.11
C VAL A 811 32.05 -3.44 -15.10
N LYS A 812 33.31 -3.43 -15.55
CA LYS A 812 34.45 -3.01 -14.72
C LYS A 812 34.43 -1.49 -14.53
N THR A 813 34.23 -1.04 -13.30
CA THR A 813 34.25 0.40 -12.95
C THR A 813 35.68 0.81 -12.56
N GLU A 814 36.29 1.74 -13.30
CA GLU A 814 37.57 2.36 -12.87
C GLU A 814 37.31 3.33 -11.71
N GLY A 815 37.94 3.12 -10.55
CA GLY A 815 38.11 4.17 -9.54
C GLY A 815 37.62 3.94 -8.10
N LEU A 816 37.21 2.73 -7.69
CA LEU A 816 36.97 2.40 -6.27
C LEU A 816 37.98 1.35 -5.79
N PRO A 817 38.65 1.53 -4.63
CA PRO A 817 39.41 0.46 -4.01
C PRO A 817 38.43 -0.68 -3.65
N PRO A 818 38.86 -1.96 -3.68
CA PRO A 818 37.96 -3.07 -3.45
C PRO A 818 37.36 -2.93 -2.06
N SER A 819 36.05 -2.64 -2.00
CA SER A 819 35.28 -2.65 -0.77
C SER A 819 35.22 -4.08 -0.27
N SER A 820 35.85 -4.31 0.88
CA SER A 820 35.67 -5.49 1.70
C SER A 820 34.24 -5.50 2.24
N ASP A 821 33.32 -6.14 1.53
CA ASP A 821 32.01 -6.51 2.04
C ASP A 821 32.00 -8.04 2.25
N PRO A 822 31.88 -8.54 3.49
CA PRO A 822 31.85 -9.96 3.78
C PRO A 822 30.39 -10.44 3.72
N GLY A 823 29.96 -10.93 2.56
CA GLY A 823 28.65 -11.58 2.46
C GLY A 823 28.06 -11.52 1.07
N TYR A 824 28.69 -12.20 0.12
CA TYR A 824 28.09 -12.91 -1.03
C TYR A 824 29.28 -13.45 -1.85
N GLU A 825 30.07 -14.33 -1.22
CA GLU A 825 30.90 -15.26 -1.99
C GLU A 825 29.96 -16.33 -2.56
N ILE A 826 29.49 -16.10 -3.79
CA ILE A 826 29.08 -17.22 -4.64
C ILE A 826 30.31 -18.12 -4.72
N GLU A 827 30.17 -19.39 -4.31
CA GLU A 827 31.18 -20.44 -4.41
C GLU A 827 31.70 -20.58 -5.86
N SER A 828 32.64 -19.73 -6.24
CA SER A 828 33.44 -19.91 -7.45
C SER A 828 34.91 -19.77 -7.12
N SER A 829 35.38 -20.59 -6.16
CA SER A 829 36.76 -21.07 -6.10
C SER A 829 36.98 -21.98 -4.88
N ARG A 830 36.27 -23.12 -4.82
CA ARG A 830 36.99 -24.32 -4.36
C ARG A 830 37.90 -24.74 -5.52
N PRO A 831 39.23 -24.80 -5.35
CA PRO A 831 40.04 -25.58 -6.25
C PRO A 831 39.43 -26.98 -6.22
N VAL A 832 39.08 -27.54 -7.37
CA VAL A 832 38.83 -28.98 -7.48
C VAL A 832 40.17 -29.69 -7.27
N THR A 833 40.63 -29.71 -6.03
CA THR A 833 41.60 -30.64 -5.50
C THR A 833 40.79 -31.69 -4.75
N ASN A 834 40.97 -32.95 -5.18
CA ASN A 834 40.37 -34.19 -4.68
C ASN A 834 39.10 -34.67 -5.39
N ARG A 835 39.28 -35.16 -6.63
CA ARG A 835 38.63 -36.40 -7.04
C ARG A 835 39.55 -37.59 -6.68
N PRO A 836 39.02 -38.71 -6.15
CA PRO A 836 39.80 -39.91 -5.93
C PRO A 836 40.29 -40.44 -7.29
N THR A 837 41.59 -40.65 -7.39
CA THR A 837 42.25 -41.30 -8.51
C THR A 837 41.82 -42.77 -8.60
N THR A 838 41.09 -43.14 -9.64
CA THR A 838 41.24 -44.46 -10.26
C THR A 838 42.14 -44.30 -11.48
N SER A 839 43.19 -45.11 -11.49
CA SER A 839 44.27 -45.17 -12.46
C SER A 839 43.76 -45.45 -13.88
N HIS A 840 43.92 -44.50 -14.79
CA HIS A 840 44.25 -44.75 -16.19
C HIS A 840 45.03 -43.55 -16.75
N ASP A 841 45.89 -43.85 -17.73
CA ASP A 841 47.04 -43.09 -18.20
C ASP A 841 46.90 -41.58 -18.42
N ARG A 842 48.04 -40.89 -18.23
CA ARG A 842 48.30 -39.52 -18.67
C ARG A 842 48.11 -39.41 -20.19
N GLN A 843 46.89 -39.15 -20.65
CA GLN A 843 46.70 -38.53 -21.95
C GLN A 843 47.11 -37.07 -21.79
N ALA A 844 48.31 -36.71 -22.24
CA ALA A 844 48.69 -35.32 -22.41
C ALA A 844 47.60 -34.65 -23.25
N ASP A 845 47.07 -33.53 -22.77
CA ASP A 845 46.06 -32.73 -23.48
C ASP A 845 46.61 -32.37 -24.86
N CYS A 846 46.25 -33.15 -25.88
CA CYS A 846 46.86 -33.07 -27.21
C CYS A 846 46.64 -31.68 -27.84
N LEU A 847 45.56 -31.00 -27.44
CA LEU A 847 45.21 -29.65 -27.88
C LEU A 847 46.09 -28.56 -27.26
N SER A 848 46.79 -28.85 -26.15
CA SER A 848 47.78 -27.95 -25.56
C SER A 848 49.05 -27.77 -26.42
N SER A 849 49.23 -28.59 -27.45
CA SER A 849 50.34 -28.48 -28.41
C SER A 849 50.05 -27.53 -29.59
N LEU A 850 48.78 -27.15 -29.80
CA LEU A 850 48.38 -26.29 -30.91
C LEU A 850 48.77 -24.82 -30.66
N PRO A 851 49.14 -24.02 -31.66
CA PRO A 851 49.28 -22.57 -31.52
C PRO A 851 47.96 -21.91 -31.07
N VAL A 852 48.04 -20.76 -30.38
CA VAL A 852 46.85 -20.09 -29.81
C VAL A 852 45.87 -19.67 -30.91
N GLU A 853 46.38 -19.35 -32.10
CA GLU A 853 45.61 -18.96 -33.28
C GLU A 853 44.72 -20.11 -33.76
N ILE A 854 45.25 -21.33 -33.83
CA ILE A 854 44.49 -22.52 -34.24
C ILE A 854 43.44 -22.88 -33.17
N ARG A 855 43.77 -22.71 -31.88
CA ARG A 855 42.81 -22.92 -30.79
C ARG A 855 41.64 -21.94 -30.90
N LEU A 856 41.93 -20.66 -31.14
CA LEU A 856 40.91 -19.63 -31.33
C LEU A 856 40.09 -19.88 -32.60
N MET A 857 40.70 -20.36 -33.70
CA MET A 857 39.96 -20.77 -34.91
C MET A 857 39.01 -21.95 -34.64
N ILE A 858 39.42 -22.94 -33.85
CA ILE A 858 38.56 -24.06 -33.45
C ILE A 858 37.37 -23.53 -32.66
N ILE A 859 37.62 -22.72 -31.62
CA ILE A 859 36.55 -22.08 -30.83
C ILE A 859 35.65 -21.21 -31.73
N ASP A 860 36.22 -20.60 -32.77
CA ASP A 860 35.46 -19.75 -33.69
C ASP A 860 34.36 -20.52 -34.46
N HIS A 861 34.49 -21.85 -34.56
CA HIS A 861 33.48 -22.69 -35.24
C HIS A 861 32.50 -23.36 -34.26
N LEU A 862 32.71 -23.23 -32.94
CA LEU A 862 31.91 -23.90 -31.91
C LEU A 862 30.83 -22.99 -31.30
N GLY A 863 29.70 -23.57 -30.92
CA GLY A 863 28.67 -22.94 -30.07
C GLY A 863 28.99 -23.10 -28.57
N SER A 864 28.25 -22.42 -27.72
CA SER A 864 28.45 -22.39 -26.26
C SER A 864 28.43 -23.77 -25.62
N ARG A 865 27.51 -24.65 -26.04
CA ARG A 865 27.42 -26.04 -25.57
C ARG A 865 28.68 -26.83 -25.88
N ASP A 866 29.21 -26.67 -27.09
CA ASP A 866 30.42 -27.38 -27.51
C ASP A 866 31.67 -26.76 -26.89
N VAL A 867 31.69 -25.45 -26.69
CA VAL A 867 32.73 -24.75 -25.93
C VAL A 867 32.75 -25.21 -24.47
N ALA A 868 31.58 -25.36 -23.84
CA ALA A 868 31.46 -25.88 -22.48
C ALA A 868 31.95 -27.34 -22.40
N ARG A 869 31.53 -28.21 -23.32
CA ARG A 869 32.02 -29.59 -23.42
C ARG A 869 33.54 -29.64 -23.65
N LEU A 870 34.07 -28.77 -24.51
CA LEU A 870 35.50 -28.68 -24.79
C LEU A 870 36.28 -28.20 -23.55
N SER A 871 35.74 -27.26 -22.78
CA SER A 871 36.35 -26.78 -21.53
C SER A 871 36.38 -27.84 -20.42
N ILE A 872 35.43 -28.79 -20.43
CA ILE A 872 35.41 -29.96 -19.55
C ILE A 872 36.42 -31.01 -20.04
N ALA A 873 36.52 -31.21 -21.35
CA ALA A 873 37.40 -32.21 -21.97
C ALA A 873 38.89 -31.80 -21.98
N SER A 874 39.20 -30.50 -22.04
CA SER A 874 40.56 -29.98 -22.17
C SER A 874 40.77 -28.74 -21.31
N ARG A 875 41.79 -28.79 -20.44
CA ARG A 875 42.14 -27.68 -19.54
C ARG A 875 42.57 -26.42 -20.30
N THR A 876 43.07 -26.60 -21.53
CA THR A 876 43.49 -25.52 -22.42
C THR A 876 42.37 -24.53 -22.76
N PHE A 877 41.10 -24.94 -22.68
CA PHE A 877 39.93 -24.14 -23.05
C PHE A 877 39.11 -23.63 -21.85
N THR A 878 39.69 -23.65 -20.64
CA THR A 878 39.02 -23.18 -19.42
C THR A 878 38.99 -21.65 -19.31
N GLU A 879 40.05 -20.97 -19.77
CA GLU A 879 40.15 -19.50 -19.79
C GLU A 879 40.12 -18.97 -21.23
N LEU A 880 38.92 -18.65 -21.72
CA LEU A 880 38.73 -18.10 -23.05
C LEU A 880 38.80 -16.56 -23.05
N PRO A 881 39.35 -15.93 -24.10
CA PRO A 881 39.37 -14.49 -24.21
C PRO A 881 37.97 -13.87 -24.15
N ASN A 882 37.87 -12.67 -23.58
CA ASN A 882 36.60 -11.94 -23.44
C ASN A 882 35.89 -11.70 -24.80
N SER A 883 36.66 -11.60 -25.90
CA SER A 883 36.14 -11.46 -27.26
C SER A 883 35.36 -12.68 -27.75
N VAL A 884 35.73 -13.90 -27.31
CA VAL A 884 35.02 -15.13 -27.63
C VAL A 884 33.63 -15.11 -26.98
N TRP A 885 33.56 -14.71 -25.71
CA TRP A 885 32.31 -14.62 -24.97
C TRP A 885 31.39 -13.53 -25.54
N TYR A 886 31.94 -12.37 -25.92
CA TYR A 886 31.18 -11.33 -26.62
C TYR A 886 30.52 -11.90 -27.89
N ARG A 887 31.30 -12.60 -28.72
CA ARG A 887 30.82 -13.22 -29.94
C ARG A 887 29.75 -14.29 -29.68
N LEU A 888 29.91 -15.11 -28.63
CA LEU A 888 28.90 -16.12 -28.24
C LEU A 888 27.59 -15.46 -27.80
N VAL A 889 27.64 -14.43 -26.95
CA VAL A 889 26.47 -13.62 -26.58
C VAL A 889 25.80 -13.07 -27.85
N ARG A 890 26.58 -12.50 -28.77
CA ARG A 890 26.05 -11.94 -30.02
C ARG A 890 25.43 -12.96 -30.97
N LYS A 891 25.95 -14.19 -31.00
CA LYS A 891 25.49 -15.25 -31.89
C LYS A 891 24.27 -15.97 -31.33
N GLU A 892 24.24 -16.22 -30.03
CA GLU A 892 23.21 -17.05 -29.38
C GLU A 892 22.11 -16.25 -28.69
N MET A 893 22.38 -14.98 -28.35
CA MET A 893 21.42 -14.06 -27.74
C MET A 893 21.28 -12.80 -28.62
N PRO A 894 20.93 -12.93 -29.92
CA PRO A 894 20.80 -11.76 -30.79
C PRO A 894 19.72 -10.78 -30.30
N TRP A 895 18.73 -11.27 -29.56
CA TRP A 895 17.68 -10.50 -28.90
C TRP A 895 18.15 -9.68 -27.68
N LEU A 896 19.38 -9.86 -27.20
CA LEU A 896 19.98 -9.03 -26.13
C LEU A 896 20.64 -7.79 -26.73
N TRP A 897 19.82 -6.79 -27.07
CA TRP A 897 20.31 -5.57 -27.72
C TRP A 897 21.08 -4.62 -26.80
N GLU A 898 21.05 -4.83 -25.50
CA GLU A 898 21.92 -4.15 -24.53
C GLU A 898 23.41 -4.45 -24.79
N ALA A 899 23.70 -5.55 -25.50
CA ALA A 899 25.04 -5.96 -25.93
C ALA A 899 25.46 -5.43 -27.31
N TRP A 900 24.62 -4.60 -27.97
CA TRP A 900 24.89 -4.09 -29.31
C TRP A 900 25.73 -2.81 -29.30
N GLU A 901 26.57 -2.64 -30.34
CA GLU A 901 27.30 -1.39 -30.53
C GLU A 901 26.37 -0.30 -31.07
N GLU A 902 26.61 0.96 -30.69
CA GLU A 902 25.73 2.08 -31.05
C GLU A 902 25.61 2.31 -32.56
N CYS A 903 26.62 1.91 -33.33
CA CYS A 903 26.67 2.06 -34.77
C CYS A 903 25.90 0.97 -35.54
N GLU A 904 25.54 -0.15 -34.91
CA GLU A 904 24.89 -1.27 -35.59
C GLU A 904 23.40 -1.00 -35.88
N CYS A 905 22.70 -0.36 -34.94
CA CYS A 905 21.29 -0.03 -35.09
C CYS A 905 20.90 1.16 -34.19
N ILE A 906 20.60 2.30 -34.81
CA ILE A 906 20.02 3.45 -34.11
C ILE A 906 18.51 3.27 -34.04
N HIS A 907 18.03 2.80 -32.90
CA HIS A 907 16.62 2.60 -32.65
C HIS A 907 16.24 3.09 -31.26
N ASN A 908 15.24 3.97 -31.21
CA ASN A 908 14.64 4.47 -29.98
C ASN A 908 13.20 3.95 -29.94
N PRO A 909 12.81 3.24 -28.87
CA PRO A 909 11.45 2.73 -28.77
C PRO A 909 10.41 3.83 -28.72
N LEU A 910 9.26 3.53 -29.33
CA LEU A 910 8.10 4.41 -29.27
C LEU A 910 7.43 4.35 -27.88
N PRO A 911 6.81 5.46 -27.44
CA PRO A 911 6.04 5.52 -26.18
C PRO A 911 4.93 4.48 -26.06
N TRP A 912 4.37 4.06 -27.19
CA TRP A 912 3.30 3.05 -27.28
C TRP A 912 3.67 1.72 -26.61
N THR A 913 4.97 1.46 -26.42
CA THR A 913 5.47 0.22 -25.82
C THR A 913 5.27 0.12 -24.31
N VAL A 914 4.97 1.24 -23.63
CA VAL A 914 4.77 1.28 -22.16
C VAL A 914 3.48 1.98 -21.74
N LEU A 915 2.94 2.83 -22.61
CA LEU A 915 1.67 3.50 -22.37
C LEU A 915 0.49 2.56 -22.55
N THR A 916 -0.44 2.61 -21.59
CA THR A 916 -1.77 2.02 -21.71
C THR A 916 -2.78 3.05 -22.18
N THR A 917 -3.93 2.59 -22.69
CA THR A 917 -5.04 3.47 -23.08
C THR A 917 -5.54 4.28 -21.89
N ALA A 918 -5.53 3.68 -20.70
CA ALA A 918 -5.83 4.38 -19.44
C ALA A 918 -4.86 5.55 -19.18
N ASP A 919 -3.54 5.33 -19.35
CA ASP A 919 -2.51 6.37 -19.18
C ASP A 919 -2.75 7.55 -20.13
N ILE A 920 -3.07 7.28 -21.39
CA ILE A 920 -3.31 8.32 -22.39
C ILE A 920 -4.59 9.09 -22.12
N LYS A 921 -5.69 8.39 -21.81
CA LYS A 921 -6.96 9.04 -21.44
C LYS A 921 -6.77 9.95 -20.23
N TYR A 922 -5.99 9.52 -19.24
CA TYR A 922 -5.63 10.33 -18.09
C TYR A 922 -4.86 11.60 -18.47
N ILE A 923 -3.82 11.49 -19.32
CA ILE A 923 -3.03 12.64 -19.77
C ILE A 923 -3.88 13.63 -20.58
N VAL A 924 -4.67 13.13 -21.54
CA VAL A 924 -5.53 13.96 -22.39
C VAL A 924 -6.58 14.70 -21.57
N LYS A 925 -7.18 14.02 -20.59
CA LYS A 925 -8.19 14.63 -19.72
C LYS A 925 -7.60 15.67 -18.78
N SER A 926 -6.50 15.32 -18.10
CA SER A 926 -5.74 16.26 -17.26
C SER A 926 -5.32 17.52 -18.02
N ARG A 927 -4.87 17.35 -19.27
CA ARG A 927 -4.52 18.47 -20.16
C ARG A 927 -5.74 19.33 -20.50
N SER A 928 -6.87 18.71 -20.81
CA SER A 928 -8.12 19.41 -21.18
C SER A 928 -8.70 20.18 -19.99
N ASP A 929 -8.74 19.57 -18.82
CA ASP A 929 -9.22 20.20 -17.59
C ASP A 929 -8.33 21.38 -17.18
N TYR A 930 -7.01 21.21 -17.30
CA TYR A 930 -6.07 22.29 -17.03
C TYR A 930 -6.15 23.43 -18.06
N ALA A 931 -6.32 23.12 -19.35
CA ALA A 931 -6.54 24.13 -20.37
C ALA A 931 -7.85 24.90 -20.11
N ARG A 932 -8.94 24.24 -19.74
CA ARG A 932 -10.21 24.88 -19.38
C ARG A 932 -10.04 25.87 -18.21
N LEU A 933 -9.32 25.48 -17.16
CA LEU A 933 -9.04 26.35 -16.02
C LEU A 933 -8.23 27.59 -16.43
N LEU A 934 -7.26 27.45 -17.33
CA LEU A 934 -6.49 28.59 -17.85
C LEU A 934 -7.36 29.53 -18.69
N VAL A 935 -8.33 29.01 -19.46
CA VAL A 935 -9.28 29.83 -20.21
C VAL A 935 -10.19 30.63 -19.27
N GLU A 936 -10.64 30.03 -18.17
CA GLU A 936 -11.40 30.73 -17.12
C GLU A 936 -10.59 31.88 -16.49
N ASP A 937 -9.27 31.72 -16.37
CA ASP A 937 -8.33 32.75 -15.89
C ASP A 937 -7.86 33.74 -16.99
N SER A 938 -8.69 33.96 -18.01
CA SER A 938 -8.48 34.96 -19.08
C SER A 938 -7.34 34.66 -20.07
N TYR A 939 -6.86 33.41 -20.16
CA TYR A 939 -6.00 32.99 -21.28
C TYR A 939 -6.85 32.71 -22.52
N THR A 940 -6.32 33.03 -23.70
CA THR A 940 -6.91 32.55 -24.96
C THR A 940 -6.82 31.02 -25.04
N GLU A 941 -7.82 30.34 -25.58
CA GLU A 941 -7.86 28.87 -25.75
C GLU A 941 -6.54 28.30 -26.30
N LEU A 942 -5.99 28.92 -27.34
CA LEU A 942 -4.73 28.50 -27.95
C LEU A 942 -3.51 28.60 -27.01
N ALA A 943 -3.50 29.60 -26.12
CA ALA A 943 -2.43 29.78 -25.13
C ALA A 943 -2.60 28.78 -23.97
N ALA A 944 -3.84 28.56 -23.53
CA ALA A 944 -4.17 27.58 -22.51
C ALA A 944 -3.80 26.15 -22.94
N GLU A 945 -4.13 25.76 -24.17
CA GLU A 945 -3.75 24.44 -24.71
C GLU A 945 -2.25 24.24 -24.86
N LYS A 946 -1.50 25.30 -25.20
CA LYS A 946 -0.04 25.27 -25.27
C LYS A 946 0.58 25.09 -23.90
N VAL A 947 0.14 25.86 -22.91
CA VAL A 947 0.64 25.79 -21.53
C VAL A 947 0.29 24.44 -20.90
N ALA A 948 -0.94 23.96 -21.11
CA ALA A 948 -1.36 22.64 -20.68
C ALA A 948 -0.53 21.52 -21.33
N GLY A 949 -0.19 21.67 -22.61
CA GLY A 949 0.70 20.75 -23.33
C GLY A 949 2.12 20.71 -22.78
N TYR A 950 2.67 21.83 -22.28
CA TYR A 950 3.97 21.84 -21.60
C TYR A 950 3.93 21.19 -20.23
N ARG A 951 2.83 21.33 -19.49
CA ARG A 951 2.70 20.78 -18.13
C ARG A 951 2.45 19.27 -18.12
N PHE A 952 1.69 18.80 -19.11
CA PHE A 952 1.32 17.39 -19.31
C PHE A 952 1.77 16.93 -20.71
N PRO A 953 3.08 16.82 -20.95
CA PRO A 953 3.57 16.33 -22.23
C PRO A 953 3.24 14.85 -22.39
N LEU A 954 2.82 14.45 -23.60
CA LEU A 954 2.81 13.04 -23.95
C LEU A 954 4.27 12.56 -23.99
N PRO A 955 4.60 11.39 -23.40
CA PRO A 955 5.93 10.83 -23.54
C PRO A 955 6.21 10.64 -25.03
N VAL A 956 7.38 11.09 -25.51
CA VAL A 956 7.78 10.99 -26.92
C VAL A 956 8.82 9.88 -27.14
N THR A 957 9.52 9.49 -26.08
CA THR A 957 10.49 8.39 -26.08
C THR A 957 10.46 7.66 -24.75
N MET A 958 10.92 6.41 -24.77
CA MET A 958 11.20 5.64 -23.56
C MET A 958 12.37 6.23 -22.74
N PRO A 959 12.44 5.97 -21.42
CA PRO A 959 13.65 6.19 -20.62
C PRO A 959 14.85 5.41 -21.18
N ASP A 960 16.06 5.90 -20.93
CA ASP A 960 17.29 5.33 -21.48
C ASP A 960 17.47 3.86 -21.08
N GLN A 961 17.57 2.99 -22.10
CA GLN A 961 17.91 1.57 -21.92
C GLN A 961 19.40 1.42 -21.63
N VAL A 962 19.77 0.52 -20.70
CA VAL A 962 21.17 0.23 -20.39
C VAL A 962 21.90 -0.30 -21.63
N ARG A 963 23.06 0.26 -21.94
CA ARG A 963 23.97 -0.22 -23.00
C ARG A 963 25.30 -0.63 -22.39
N LEU A 964 25.80 -1.81 -22.79
CA LEU A 964 27.02 -2.36 -22.26
C LEU A 964 28.26 -1.92 -23.07
N PRO A 965 29.24 -1.26 -22.44
CA PRO A 965 30.47 -0.88 -23.12
C PRO A 965 31.33 -2.12 -23.47
N ARG A 966 31.65 -2.29 -24.76
CA ARG A 966 32.34 -3.49 -25.26
C ARG A 966 33.65 -3.83 -24.56
N LEU A 967 34.46 -2.82 -24.24
CA LEU A 967 35.82 -2.99 -23.71
C LEU A 967 35.86 -3.21 -22.20
N SER A 968 34.95 -2.62 -21.44
CA SER A 968 34.91 -2.71 -19.97
C SER A 968 33.96 -3.78 -19.44
N THR A 969 33.17 -4.43 -20.30
CA THR A 969 32.24 -5.50 -19.91
C THR A 969 32.92 -6.87 -19.90
N GLU A 970 32.71 -7.64 -18.84
CA GLU A 970 33.09 -9.06 -18.75
C GLU A 970 31.98 -9.95 -19.35
N TRP A 971 32.10 -10.26 -20.64
CA TRP A 971 31.06 -10.95 -21.43
C TRP A 971 30.79 -12.38 -20.98
N ARG A 972 31.77 -13.05 -20.37
CA ARG A 972 31.58 -14.36 -19.73
C ARG A 972 30.55 -14.27 -18.60
N ARG A 973 30.65 -13.22 -17.78
CA ARG A 973 29.75 -13.00 -16.65
C ARG A 973 28.35 -12.67 -17.14
N VAL A 974 28.21 -11.85 -18.19
CA VAL A 974 26.92 -11.58 -18.85
C VAL A 974 26.25 -12.88 -19.31
N PHE A 975 26.99 -13.71 -20.08
CA PHE A 975 26.46 -14.97 -20.59
C PHE A 975 25.99 -15.91 -19.47
N MET A 976 26.80 -16.06 -18.42
CA MET A 976 26.47 -16.93 -17.28
C MET A 976 25.27 -16.41 -16.48
N GLN A 977 25.23 -15.11 -16.18
CA GLN A 977 24.17 -14.52 -15.36
C GLN A 977 22.80 -14.57 -16.06
N ILE A 978 22.76 -14.41 -17.38
CA ILE A 978 21.51 -14.57 -18.14
C ILE A 978 21.04 -16.02 -18.11
N GLN A 979 21.95 -16.99 -18.25
CA GLN A 979 21.60 -18.41 -18.21
C GLN A 979 21.14 -18.87 -16.83
N VAL A 980 21.77 -18.37 -15.75
CA VAL A 980 21.40 -18.70 -14.37
C VAL A 980 20.02 -18.14 -14.01
N ASN A 981 19.76 -16.87 -14.34
CA ASN A 981 18.51 -16.20 -13.98
C ASN A 981 17.42 -16.33 -15.08
N TRP A 982 17.58 -17.28 -16.03
CA TRP A 982 16.74 -17.35 -17.22
C TRP A 982 15.25 -17.48 -16.91
N ASN A 983 14.89 -18.26 -15.89
CA ASN A 983 13.51 -18.50 -15.51
C ASN A 983 12.83 -17.27 -14.91
N GLU A 984 13.60 -16.44 -14.20
CA GLU A 984 13.14 -15.20 -13.56
C GLU A 984 13.02 -14.04 -14.55
N LEU A 985 13.87 -14.03 -15.60
CA LEU A 985 13.86 -13.02 -16.66
C LEU A 985 12.73 -13.28 -17.69
N LYS A 986 11.48 -13.32 -17.23
CA LYS A 986 10.27 -13.62 -18.02
C LYS A 986 10.12 -12.72 -19.25
N GLY A 987 10.33 -11.41 -19.09
CA GLY A 987 10.29 -10.48 -20.23
C GLY A 987 11.36 -10.78 -21.28
N LEU A 988 12.56 -11.21 -20.86
CA LEU A 988 13.64 -11.58 -21.78
C LEU A 988 13.37 -12.90 -22.51
N ARG A 989 12.74 -13.88 -21.83
CA ARG A 989 12.21 -15.09 -22.47
C ARG A 989 11.18 -14.75 -23.54
N ASN A 990 10.26 -13.84 -23.23
CA ASN A 990 9.27 -13.38 -24.20
C ASN A 990 9.92 -12.66 -25.38
N ARG A 991 10.95 -11.85 -25.10
CA ARG A 991 11.75 -11.15 -26.11
C ARG A 991 12.40 -12.11 -27.09
N GLN A 992 13.04 -13.17 -26.61
CA GLN A 992 13.63 -14.20 -27.47
C GLN A 992 12.58 -14.82 -28.39
N ARG A 993 11.45 -15.24 -27.83
CA ARG A 993 10.37 -15.88 -28.59
C ARG A 993 9.86 -14.96 -29.70
N ILE A 994 9.55 -13.71 -29.37
CA ILE A 994 9.06 -12.74 -30.36
C ILE A 994 10.13 -12.44 -31.41
N TRP A 995 11.40 -12.41 -31.00
CA TRP A 995 12.51 -12.26 -31.92
C TRP A 995 12.54 -13.37 -32.97
N GLU A 996 12.36 -14.63 -32.58
CA GLU A 996 12.32 -15.77 -33.49
C GLU A 996 11.11 -15.70 -34.45
N ASP A 997 9.92 -15.35 -33.94
CA ASP A 997 8.72 -15.14 -34.77
C ASP A 997 8.95 -14.01 -35.81
N VAL A 998 9.53 -12.88 -35.39
CA VAL A 998 9.81 -11.74 -36.27
C VAL A 998 10.91 -12.07 -37.30
N GLU A 999 11.89 -12.90 -36.96
CA GLU A 999 12.95 -13.30 -37.89
C GLU A 999 12.37 -14.12 -39.06
N GLU A 1000 11.41 -15.00 -38.77
CA GLU A 1000 10.65 -15.72 -39.78
C GLU A 1000 9.82 -14.76 -40.66
N ILE A 1001 9.16 -13.75 -40.06
CA ILE A 1001 8.43 -12.73 -40.81
C ILE A 1001 9.37 -11.98 -41.75
N VAL A 1002 10.52 -11.50 -41.26
CA VAL A 1002 11.53 -10.79 -42.06
C VAL A 1002 12.05 -11.68 -43.20
N ARG A 1003 12.23 -12.98 -42.97
CA ARG A 1003 12.61 -13.94 -44.01
C ARG A 1003 11.52 -14.08 -45.08
N ARG A 1004 10.23 -14.07 -44.70
CA ARG A 1004 9.10 -14.11 -45.65
C ARG A 1004 8.95 -12.80 -46.42
N ILE A 1005 9.12 -11.64 -45.78
CA ILE A 1005 9.10 -10.31 -46.44
C ILE A 1005 10.07 -10.29 -47.63
N ARG A 1006 11.28 -10.87 -47.49
CA ARG A 1006 12.27 -10.94 -48.60
C ARG A 1006 11.76 -11.66 -49.84
N LYS A 1007 10.78 -12.55 -49.74
CA LYS A 1007 10.15 -13.20 -50.89
C LYS A 1007 9.25 -12.25 -51.68
N PHE A 1008 8.72 -11.23 -51.02
CA PHE A 1008 7.73 -10.29 -51.56
C PHE A 1008 8.29 -8.86 -51.78
N ASP A 1009 9.55 -8.61 -51.42
CA ASP A 1009 10.25 -7.32 -51.54
C ASP A 1009 11.04 -7.18 -52.86
N THR A 1010 10.60 -7.86 -53.94
CA THR A 1010 11.23 -7.83 -55.28
C THR A 1010 10.84 -6.62 -56.12
#